data_AF-R7T2R2-F1
#
_entry.id   AF-R7T2R2-F1
#
_cell.length_a   1.000
_cell.length_b   1.000
_cell.length_c   1.000
_cell.angle_alpha   90.00
_cell.angle_beta   90.00
_cell.angle_gamma   90.00
#
_symmetry.space_group_name_H-M   'P 1'
#
loop_
_entity.id
_entity.type
_entity.pdbx_description
1 polymer ?
#
loop_
_entity_poly.entity_id
_entity_poly.type
_entity_poly.pdbx_seq_one_letter_code
_entity_poly.pdbx_strand_id
1 'polypeptide(L)'
;MPPKSLSTFFLGLELATDQLRASIVDENLELVGVEIVDFDTEISEYQTQGGIFTTPGDAYTTPIEMWLKGFDLILEKLSKNYDVARIRAIGGAAQQALVWWKAPVPPLHALDPRLPVHAQLTSQSFSLQNPPIAQDTSAHTHALALEAALGGPDLMAQRVGTCAHPSLVAAQILRVREAWPDIWARTGRVQMASSFLSSLLTGQMTGMGEAEASSTGLWAHAGAQPGVQSHWDEGVMEIVGGNREEGRRIWNWLGDVDVSGGRRRIGNVSRYLVERYGFDPETIITPFTSDYLSLYLSLCPSPSDAVLSFGPMDSLMAPAPNFVPTRFYNLYPHPAQDASEKKRYILTLTSRNADVPRALVRDMYTKSWSAFDRLVAIVPPGGSIGLDDKLFSFWLLQGDSYPYSHVKGIYRFETGVKVNEFRDLRANPRCLLESQILSFRVRWSRALPTGVFGTASGRARNTNSTPSPISGATQKRAPGVNNSNNMGLPFDPYDYSPLPARILATGAAANFPSIANLAGDVFNAPVLMPTTQIDAAQVIPHRNAPAPGFPARAALGGAYIARWVWGKEKGTPAGTGRGGFEEEIRRLLGKRWAATNGAPLRTNVNAPGSTSKTPSATGSGASTPYGHGSRSALGSSVLVEEEEEEIEEMERVQGGFGLGFSETDIARLRTVTSSTAGTTLSGSTLGDAPSTAFTTPDLGSLTSPNPNQGDPSSSSSAPSTLQPVTAMITSDAELQLGLAKVAEPDVDAFMSYAALVPEYCRLEGLLIKAIV
;
A
#
# COMPACT_ATOMS: atom_id res chain seq x y z
N MET A 1 20.23 43.80 -15.60
CA MET A 1 19.10 42.90 -15.26
C MET A 1 19.13 42.66 -13.76
N PRO A 2 17.99 42.46 -13.07
CA PRO A 2 18.04 41.84 -11.74
C PRO A 2 18.68 40.44 -11.84
N PRO A 3 19.30 39.92 -10.77
CA PRO A 3 19.79 38.55 -10.76
C PRO A 3 18.62 37.59 -11.04
N LYS A 4 18.88 36.51 -11.79
CA LYS A 4 17.91 35.41 -11.90
C LYS A 4 17.64 34.89 -10.48
N SER A 5 16.37 34.82 -10.09
CA SER A 5 16.00 34.16 -8.83
C SER A 5 16.55 32.73 -8.85
N LEU A 6 17.31 32.35 -7.84
CA LEU A 6 17.68 30.96 -7.61
C LEU A 6 16.37 30.18 -7.41
N SER A 7 16.16 29.08 -8.15
CA SER A 7 14.88 28.37 -8.04
C SER A 7 14.74 27.74 -6.65
N THR A 8 13.57 27.97 -6.04
CA THR A 8 13.20 27.41 -4.75
C THR A 8 13.01 25.90 -4.85
N PHE A 9 13.41 25.17 -3.80
CA PHE A 9 13.20 23.74 -3.66
C PHE A 9 12.25 23.40 -2.51
N PHE A 10 11.59 22.25 -2.63
CA PHE A 10 10.65 21.69 -1.67
C PHE A 10 11.01 20.23 -1.44
N LEU A 11 11.30 19.87 -0.19
CA LEU A 11 11.72 18.52 0.18
C LEU A 11 10.53 17.75 0.76
N GLY A 12 10.40 16.50 0.34
CA GLY A 12 9.52 15.53 0.97
C GLY A 12 10.32 14.33 1.47
N LEU A 13 10.11 13.94 2.73
CA LEU A 13 10.72 12.75 3.33
C LEU A 13 9.69 11.64 3.55
N GLU A 14 10.12 10.39 3.48
CA GLU A 14 9.29 9.20 3.66
C GLU A 14 10.07 8.16 4.47
N LEU A 15 9.69 7.99 5.74
CA LEU A 15 10.16 6.89 6.59
C LEU A 15 9.31 5.65 6.29
N ALA A 16 9.72 4.88 5.28
CA ALA A 16 9.07 3.62 4.93
C ALA A 16 9.52 2.48 5.87
N THR A 17 8.96 1.29 5.64
CA THR A 17 9.34 0.05 6.36
C THR A 17 10.81 -0.30 6.15
N ASP A 18 11.26 -0.26 4.89
CA ASP A 18 12.53 -0.78 4.39
C ASP A 18 13.62 0.29 4.18
N GLN A 19 13.23 1.57 4.11
CA GLN A 19 14.12 2.67 3.70
C GLN A 19 13.67 4.02 4.30
N LEU A 20 14.61 4.95 4.45
CA LEU A 20 14.30 6.38 4.58
C LEU A 20 14.54 7.06 3.23
N ARG A 21 13.51 7.67 2.64
CA ARG A 21 13.53 8.21 1.28
C ARG A 21 13.34 9.72 1.27
N ALA A 22 13.90 10.38 0.26
CA ALA A 22 13.77 11.80 0.01
C ALA A 22 13.43 12.08 -1.46
N SER A 23 12.59 13.09 -1.70
CA SER A 23 12.31 13.61 -3.05
C SER A 23 12.24 15.13 -3.00
N ILE A 24 12.92 15.79 -3.94
CA ILE A 24 13.03 17.25 -4.02
C ILE A 24 12.41 17.72 -5.33
N VAL A 25 11.51 18.70 -5.26
CA VAL A 25 10.90 19.35 -6.42
C VAL A 25 11.10 20.87 -6.42
N ASP A 26 10.95 21.50 -7.58
CA ASP A 26 11.01 22.96 -7.74
C ASP A 26 9.63 23.65 -7.59
N GLU A 27 9.57 24.97 -7.81
CA GLU A 27 8.32 25.77 -7.74
C GLU A 27 7.22 25.34 -8.74
N ASN A 28 7.61 24.62 -9.81
CA ASN A 28 6.77 24.10 -10.88
C ASN A 28 6.50 22.59 -10.74
N LEU A 29 6.96 21.98 -9.64
CA LEU A 29 6.89 20.54 -9.32
C LEU A 29 7.79 19.64 -10.20
N GLU A 30 8.81 20.19 -10.86
CA GLU A 30 9.82 19.37 -11.55
C GLU A 30 10.71 18.63 -10.55
N LEU A 31 11.01 17.36 -10.82
CA LEU A 31 11.93 16.55 -10.01
C LEU A 31 13.39 17.05 -10.16
N VAL A 32 13.97 17.54 -9.07
CA VAL A 32 15.35 18.03 -9.03
C VAL A 32 16.30 17.15 -8.21
N GLY A 33 15.78 16.35 -7.27
CA GLY A 33 16.59 15.50 -6.40
C GLY A 33 15.85 14.29 -5.84
N VAL A 34 16.58 13.20 -5.60
CA VAL A 34 16.13 11.96 -4.97
C VAL A 34 17.30 11.42 -4.16
N GLU A 35 17.06 11.09 -2.90
CA GLU A 35 18.00 10.33 -2.08
C GLU A 35 17.26 9.21 -1.37
N ILE A 36 17.98 8.14 -1.05
CA ILE A 36 17.48 6.98 -0.31
C ILE A 36 18.56 6.57 0.68
N VAL A 37 18.18 6.15 1.88
CA VAL A 37 19.00 5.32 2.76
C VAL A 37 18.30 3.98 2.90
N ASP A 38 18.96 2.92 2.43
CA ASP A 38 18.45 1.56 2.43
C ASP A 38 18.88 0.83 3.71
N PHE A 39 17.93 0.41 4.55
CA PHE A 39 18.23 0.02 5.93
C PHE A 39 19.09 -1.24 6.01
N ASP A 40 18.75 -2.28 5.26
CA ASP A 40 19.47 -3.57 5.33
C ASP A 40 20.86 -3.50 4.69
N THR A 41 21.06 -2.63 3.69
CA THR A 41 22.34 -2.54 2.95
C THR A 41 23.27 -1.43 3.44
N GLU A 42 22.76 -0.29 3.92
CA GLU A 42 23.56 0.84 4.41
C GLU A 42 23.64 0.94 5.95
N ILE A 43 22.77 0.22 6.66
CA ILE A 43 22.69 0.21 8.13
C ILE A 43 22.64 -1.25 8.66
N SER A 44 23.37 -2.14 7.97
CA SER A 44 23.34 -3.59 8.15
C SER A 44 23.69 -4.10 9.55
N GLU A 45 24.29 -3.26 10.42
CA GLU A 45 24.59 -3.65 11.80
C GLU A 45 23.35 -3.90 12.66
N TYR A 46 22.17 -3.42 12.26
CA TYR A 46 20.90 -3.75 12.93
C TYR A 46 20.35 -5.14 12.55
N GLN A 47 20.90 -5.79 11.52
CA GLN A 47 20.52 -7.16 11.11
C GLN A 47 19.03 -7.34 10.76
N THR A 48 18.38 -6.27 10.29
CA THR A 48 17.01 -6.32 9.76
C THR A 48 16.93 -7.03 8.40
N GLN A 49 15.71 -7.42 8.02
CA GLN A 49 15.38 -7.86 6.65
C GLN A 49 14.04 -7.23 6.25
N GLY A 50 14.05 -6.40 5.21
CA GLY A 50 12.99 -5.44 4.90
C GLY A 50 12.91 -4.28 5.90
N GLY A 51 14.00 -3.92 6.60
CA GLY A 51 13.99 -2.91 7.66
C GLY A 51 13.27 -3.32 8.96
N ILE A 52 12.92 -4.60 9.10
CA ILE A 52 12.15 -5.15 10.22
C ILE A 52 12.80 -6.39 10.86
N PHE A 53 12.42 -6.65 12.10
CA PHE A 53 12.60 -7.90 12.80
C PHE A 53 11.31 -8.73 12.77
N THR A 54 11.44 -10.01 12.40
CA THR A 54 10.38 -11.01 12.48
C THR A 54 10.70 -12.00 13.60
N THR A 55 9.80 -12.18 14.56
CA THR A 55 9.90 -13.25 15.57
C THR A 55 8.93 -14.39 15.21
N PRO A 56 9.29 -15.68 15.37
CA PRO A 56 8.33 -16.77 15.20
C PRO A 56 7.11 -16.58 16.10
N GLY A 57 5.93 -16.37 15.51
CA GLY A 57 4.70 -16.02 16.22
C GLY A 57 4.23 -14.59 15.99
N ASP A 58 3.92 -14.25 14.74
CA ASP A 58 3.02 -13.15 14.34
C ASP A 58 3.43 -11.70 14.72
N ALA A 59 4.67 -11.48 15.18
CA ALA A 59 5.22 -10.17 15.58
C ALA A 59 6.18 -9.56 14.54
N TYR A 60 5.92 -8.30 14.15
CA TYR A 60 6.70 -7.52 13.19
C TYR A 60 7.10 -6.17 13.82
N THR A 61 8.39 -5.98 14.09
CA THR A 61 8.92 -4.77 14.77
C THR A 61 10.08 -4.13 14.01
N THR A 62 10.46 -2.90 14.35
CA THR A 62 11.58 -2.18 13.70
C THR A 62 12.33 -1.32 14.71
N PRO A 63 13.68 -1.24 14.68
CA PRO A 63 14.47 -0.49 15.67
C PRO A 63 14.47 1.03 15.42
N ILE A 64 14.07 1.83 16.44
CA ILE A 64 14.04 3.30 16.34
C ILE A 64 15.45 3.89 16.13
N GLU A 65 16.50 3.26 16.68
CA GLU A 65 17.90 3.73 16.58
C GLU A 65 18.43 3.63 15.14
N MET A 66 17.94 2.67 14.34
CA MET A 66 18.19 2.55 12.91
C MET A 66 17.57 3.71 12.13
N TRP A 67 16.34 4.13 12.49
CA TRP A 67 15.72 5.31 11.88
C TRP A 67 16.51 6.59 12.16
N LEU A 68 17.07 6.72 13.37
CA LEU A 68 17.93 7.86 13.73
C LEU A 68 19.24 7.88 12.93
N LYS A 69 19.92 6.74 12.79
CA LYS A 69 21.10 6.66 11.92
C LYS A 69 20.75 6.89 10.45
N GLY A 70 19.60 6.39 9.99
CA GLY A 70 19.07 6.69 8.66
C GLY A 70 18.81 8.18 8.45
N PHE A 71 18.28 8.88 9.46
CA PHE A 71 18.05 10.33 9.45
C PHE A 71 19.35 11.12 9.31
N ASP A 72 20.40 10.77 10.06
CA ASP A 72 21.72 11.39 9.88
C ASP A 72 22.30 11.13 8.48
N LEU A 73 22.17 9.89 7.96
CA LEU A 73 22.67 9.50 6.65
C LEU A 73 21.93 10.20 5.48
N ILE A 74 20.59 10.30 5.54
CA ILE A 74 19.83 10.97 4.46
C ILE A 74 20.14 12.47 4.44
N LEU A 75 20.30 13.10 5.60
CA LEU A 75 20.68 14.51 5.71
C LEU A 75 22.11 14.75 5.20
N GLU A 76 23.04 13.85 5.51
CA GLU A 76 24.40 13.91 4.94
C GLU A 76 24.42 13.74 3.41
N LYS A 77 23.60 12.85 2.84
CA LYS A 77 23.46 12.74 1.38
C LYS A 77 22.87 14.03 0.80
N LEU A 78 21.79 14.54 1.40
CA LEU A 78 21.12 15.77 0.97
C LEU A 78 22.06 17.00 0.99
N SER A 79 22.85 17.19 2.05
CA SER A 79 23.78 18.32 2.17
C SER A 79 25.02 18.21 1.29
N LYS A 80 25.41 17.00 0.88
CA LYS A 80 26.55 16.77 -0.04
C LYS A 80 26.14 16.91 -1.50
N ASN A 81 24.90 16.50 -1.84
CA ASN A 81 24.43 16.41 -3.22
C ASN A 81 23.60 17.62 -3.68
N TYR A 82 23.00 18.40 -2.76
CA TYR A 82 22.14 19.53 -3.09
C TYR A 82 22.42 20.77 -2.23
N ASP A 83 22.10 21.94 -2.78
CA ASP A 83 22.06 23.22 -2.08
C ASP A 83 20.83 23.29 -1.15
N VAL A 84 20.98 22.75 0.07
CA VAL A 84 19.88 22.66 1.06
C VAL A 84 19.40 24.03 1.56
N ALA A 85 20.20 25.09 1.43
CA ALA A 85 19.78 26.47 1.74
C ALA A 85 18.69 27.00 0.79
N ARG A 86 18.42 26.31 -0.33
CA ARG A 86 17.30 26.61 -1.25
C ARG A 86 16.02 25.83 -0.95
N ILE A 87 16.05 24.86 -0.02
CA ILE A 87 14.85 24.14 0.42
C ILE A 87 14.04 25.08 1.31
N ARG A 88 12.91 25.60 0.84
CA ARG A 88 12.10 26.58 1.61
C ARG A 88 10.98 25.95 2.44
N ALA A 89 10.63 24.71 2.17
CA ALA A 89 9.77 23.92 3.04
C ALA A 89 10.13 22.43 2.98
N ILE A 90 9.90 21.75 4.11
CA ILE A 90 10.01 20.30 4.25
C ILE A 90 8.66 19.75 4.70
N GLY A 91 8.17 18.75 3.99
CA GLY A 91 7.03 17.92 4.38
C GLY A 91 7.42 16.45 4.36
N GLY A 92 6.48 15.55 4.63
CA GLY A 92 6.77 14.13 4.60
C GLY A 92 5.76 13.24 5.29
N ALA A 93 6.13 11.97 5.40
CA ALA A 93 5.30 10.93 5.95
C ALA A 93 6.11 9.79 6.59
N ALA A 94 5.43 8.89 7.28
CA ALA A 94 6.02 7.67 7.82
C ALA A 94 5.05 6.48 7.80
N GLN A 95 5.61 5.27 7.87
CA GLN A 95 4.91 4.05 8.21
C GLN A 95 4.15 4.17 9.55
N GLN A 96 3.02 3.48 9.70
CA GLN A 96 2.29 3.44 10.97
C GLN A 96 3.06 2.61 12.01
N ALA A 97 3.73 3.31 12.93
CA ALA A 97 4.44 2.77 14.09
C ALA A 97 4.51 3.85 15.20
N LEU A 98 4.76 3.42 16.44
CA LEU A 98 4.78 4.28 17.64
C LEU A 98 6.19 4.45 18.22
N VAL A 99 6.60 5.69 18.49
CA VAL A 99 7.81 6.01 19.24
C VAL A 99 7.47 6.24 20.71
N TRP A 100 7.98 5.37 21.57
CA TRP A 100 7.76 5.38 23.01
C TRP A 100 8.96 6.05 23.70
N TRP A 101 8.88 7.34 23.96
CA TRP A 101 9.93 8.09 24.63
C TRP A 101 9.96 7.78 26.12
N LYS A 102 11.15 7.50 26.66
CA LYS A 102 11.40 7.32 28.09
C LYS A 102 11.33 8.67 28.82
N ALA A 103 10.91 8.66 30.08
CA ALA A 103 10.95 9.84 30.95
C ALA A 103 12.33 10.01 31.62
N PRO A 104 12.89 11.23 31.73
CA PRO A 104 12.47 12.46 31.05
C PRO A 104 12.82 12.43 29.55
N VAL A 105 11.97 13.04 28.73
CA VAL A 105 12.15 13.07 27.27
C VAL A 105 13.30 14.03 26.90
N PRO A 106 14.26 13.64 26.04
CA PRO A 106 15.39 14.50 25.66
C PRO A 106 14.97 15.83 24.98
N PRO A 107 15.59 16.98 25.33
CA PRO A 107 15.29 18.27 24.72
C PRO A 107 15.91 18.38 23.32
N LEU A 108 15.14 18.05 22.28
CA LEU A 108 15.61 18.06 20.87
C LEU A 108 16.19 19.41 20.39
N HIS A 109 15.81 20.53 21.01
CA HIS A 109 16.33 21.86 20.67
C HIS A 109 17.77 22.09 21.16
N ALA A 110 18.28 21.21 22.00
CA ALA A 110 19.62 21.26 22.59
C ALA A 110 20.60 20.24 21.97
N LEU A 111 20.22 19.58 20.86
CA LEU A 111 21.14 18.72 20.10
C LEU A 111 22.36 19.51 19.60
N ASP A 112 23.54 18.96 19.85
CA ASP A 112 24.83 19.52 19.43
C ASP A 112 25.06 19.26 17.94
N PRO A 113 25.14 20.29 17.06
CA PRO A 113 25.33 20.11 15.62
C PRO A 113 26.67 19.46 15.26
N ARG A 114 27.64 19.40 16.17
CA ARG A 114 28.94 18.74 15.94
C ARG A 114 28.81 17.22 15.89
N LEU A 115 27.84 16.65 16.60
CA LEU A 115 27.59 15.21 16.68
C LEU A 115 26.38 14.82 15.82
N PRO A 116 26.31 13.59 15.27
CA PRO A 116 25.09 13.08 14.65
C PRO A 116 23.98 12.84 15.71
N VAL A 117 22.72 12.73 15.28
CA VAL A 117 21.57 12.52 16.16
C VAL A 117 21.63 11.16 16.85
N HIS A 118 21.97 10.08 16.14
CA HIS A 118 22.02 8.74 16.74
C HIS A 118 23.08 8.59 17.85
N ALA A 119 24.13 9.42 17.84
CA ALA A 119 25.13 9.47 18.93
C ALA A 119 24.63 10.23 20.18
N GLN A 120 23.52 10.96 20.08
CA GLN A 120 22.95 11.79 21.15
C GLN A 120 21.63 11.19 21.69
N LEU A 121 20.82 10.63 20.80
CA LEU A 121 19.54 9.98 21.10
C LEU A 121 19.69 8.46 20.97
N THR A 122 20.42 7.84 21.88
CA THR A 122 20.63 6.38 21.86
C THR A 122 19.37 5.63 22.25
N SER A 123 19.39 4.30 22.12
CA SER A 123 18.38 3.34 22.62
C SER A 123 17.97 3.54 24.09
N GLN A 124 18.74 4.28 24.91
CA GLN A 124 18.35 4.67 26.27
C GLN A 124 17.31 5.81 26.32
N SER A 125 17.02 6.48 25.22
CA SER A 125 15.99 7.54 25.08
C SER A 125 14.57 6.99 24.96
N PHE A 126 14.44 5.69 24.70
CA PHE A 126 13.18 5.02 24.39
C PHE A 126 12.83 3.99 25.47
N SER A 127 11.55 3.87 25.81
CA SER A 127 11.04 2.84 26.74
C SER A 127 10.70 1.54 26.00
N LEU A 128 10.28 1.61 24.74
CA LEU A 128 10.20 0.49 23.80
C LEU A 128 11.07 0.82 22.58
N GLN A 129 12.14 0.04 22.38
CA GLN A 129 13.17 0.29 21.37
C GLN A 129 12.81 -0.25 19.98
N ASN A 130 12.10 -1.38 19.95
CA ASN A 130 11.63 -2.08 18.74
C ASN A 130 10.09 -2.09 18.72
N PRO A 131 9.43 -0.96 18.42
CA PRO A 131 7.97 -0.90 18.34
C PRO A 131 7.40 -1.78 17.20
N PRO A 132 6.14 -2.22 17.34
CA PRO A 132 5.40 -2.89 16.27
C PRO A 132 5.07 -1.94 15.13
N ILE A 133 5.06 -2.47 13.91
CA ILE A 133 4.73 -1.73 12.67
C ILE A 133 3.32 -2.06 12.16
N ALA A 134 2.90 -1.42 11.06
CA ALA A 134 1.60 -1.63 10.43
C ALA A 134 1.29 -3.10 10.06
N GLN A 135 2.30 -3.92 9.78
CA GLN A 135 2.17 -5.36 9.49
C GLN A 135 2.06 -6.23 10.75
N ASP A 136 2.35 -5.70 11.95
CA ASP A 136 2.22 -6.45 13.19
C ASP A 136 0.77 -6.94 13.40
N THR A 137 0.64 -8.15 13.95
CA THR A 137 -0.67 -8.70 14.36
C THR A 137 -0.72 -9.15 15.82
N SER A 138 0.37 -8.94 16.57
CA SER A 138 0.54 -9.46 17.92
C SER A 138 -0.31 -8.73 18.99
N ALA A 139 -1.06 -7.69 18.62
CA ALA A 139 -2.11 -7.06 19.43
C ALA A 139 -3.56 -7.40 19.00
N HIS A 140 -3.78 -8.28 18.01
CA HIS A 140 -5.11 -8.54 17.45
C HIS A 140 -6.17 -8.96 18.47
N THR A 141 -5.79 -9.78 19.46
CA THR A 141 -6.66 -10.16 20.59
C THR A 141 -7.10 -8.96 21.44
N HIS A 142 -6.21 -7.97 21.61
CA HIS A 142 -6.48 -6.75 22.36
C HIS A 142 -7.39 -5.79 21.55
N ALA A 143 -7.26 -5.79 20.21
CA ALA A 143 -8.17 -5.06 19.32
C ALA A 143 -9.59 -5.63 19.39
N LEU A 144 -9.74 -6.95 19.33
CA LEU A 144 -11.03 -7.63 19.49
C LEU A 144 -11.64 -7.45 20.90
N ALA A 145 -10.82 -7.46 21.95
CA ALA A 145 -11.28 -7.16 23.31
C ALA A 145 -11.78 -5.71 23.44
N LEU A 146 -11.09 -4.75 22.83
CA LEU A 146 -11.51 -3.35 22.79
C LEU A 146 -12.82 -3.18 22.01
N GLU A 147 -12.96 -3.81 20.84
CA GLU A 147 -14.20 -3.78 20.05
C GLU A 147 -15.38 -4.38 20.84
N ALA A 148 -15.18 -5.50 21.52
CA ALA A 148 -16.19 -6.10 22.38
C ALA A 148 -16.59 -5.17 23.54
N ALA A 149 -15.62 -4.51 24.19
CA ALA A 149 -15.87 -3.51 25.25
C ALA A 149 -16.60 -2.26 24.75
N LEU A 150 -16.49 -1.94 23.45
CA LEU A 150 -17.20 -0.84 22.79
C LEU A 150 -18.53 -1.27 22.13
N GLY A 151 -18.96 -2.52 22.34
CA GLY A 151 -20.26 -3.03 21.89
C GLY A 151 -20.27 -3.63 20.49
N GLY A 152 -19.11 -3.97 19.93
CA GLY A 152 -18.95 -4.59 18.61
C GLY A 152 -18.58 -3.60 17.49
N PRO A 153 -18.31 -4.12 16.28
CA PRO A 153 -17.64 -3.37 15.20
C PRO A 153 -18.43 -2.14 14.72
N ASP A 154 -19.77 -2.18 14.78
CA ASP A 154 -20.60 -1.02 14.39
C ASP A 154 -20.55 0.11 15.41
N LEU A 155 -20.64 -0.19 16.71
CA LEU A 155 -20.63 0.82 17.76
C LEU A 155 -19.21 1.39 17.96
N MET A 156 -18.18 0.56 17.79
CA MET A 156 -16.80 1.02 17.73
C MET A 156 -16.59 1.96 16.53
N ALA A 157 -16.99 1.57 15.31
CA ALA A 157 -16.84 2.42 14.13
C ALA A 157 -17.60 3.75 14.26
N GLN A 158 -18.84 3.73 14.76
CA GLN A 158 -19.63 4.94 15.00
C GLN A 158 -18.99 5.88 16.02
N ARG A 159 -18.24 5.35 17.00
CA ARG A 159 -17.61 6.10 18.08
C ARG A 159 -16.22 6.65 17.73
N VAL A 160 -15.36 5.84 17.11
CA VAL A 160 -13.94 6.17 16.84
C VAL A 160 -13.50 6.02 15.37
N GLY A 161 -14.45 5.97 14.43
CA GLY A 161 -14.17 6.02 12.98
C GLY A 161 -13.60 4.74 12.35
N THR A 162 -13.30 3.71 13.16
CA THR A 162 -12.73 2.43 12.72
C THR A 162 -13.21 1.26 13.60
N CYS A 163 -12.99 0.02 13.15
CA CYS A 163 -13.29 -1.22 13.88
C CYS A 163 -11.99 -1.93 14.31
N ALA A 164 -12.07 -3.11 14.93
CA ALA A 164 -10.89 -3.89 15.27
C ALA A 164 -10.08 -4.31 14.03
N HIS A 165 -8.78 -4.03 14.06
CA HIS A 165 -7.79 -4.59 13.15
C HIS A 165 -6.46 -4.84 13.90
N PRO A 166 -5.60 -5.75 13.42
CA PRO A 166 -4.44 -6.20 14.20
C PRO A 166 -3.42 -5.11 14.55
N SER A 167 -3.32 -4.06 13.72
CA SER A 167 -2.38 -2.94 13.84
C SER A 167 -2.96 -1.68 14.50
N LEU A 168 -4.12 -1.78 15.15
CA LEU A 168 -4.79 -0.64 15.79
C LEU A 168 -3.93 -0.06 16.93
N VAL A 169 -3.68 1.26 16.90
CA VAL A 169 -2.84 1.95 17.89
C VAL A 169 -3.37 1.77 19.31
N ALA A 170 -4.69 1.91 19.51
CA ALA A 170 -5.34 1.66 20.79
C ALA A 170 -5.06 0.24 21.34
N ALA A 171 -5.04 -0.77 20.47
CA ALA A 171 -4.76 -2.15 20.84
C ALA A 171 -3.28 -2.39 21.17
N GLN A 172 -2.36 -1.75 20.44
CA GLN A 172 -0.93 -1.81 20.76
C GLN A 172 -0.61 -1.08 22.08
N ILE A 173 -1.25 0.07 22.36
CA ILE A 173 -1.13 0.77 23.64
C ILE A 173 -1.67 -0.10 24.79
N LEU A 174 -2.87 -0.68 24.63
CA LEU A 174 -3.47 -1.63 25.57
C LEU A 174 -2.54 -2.83 25.84
N ARG A 175 -1.92 -3.40 24.79
CA ARG A 175 -0.95 -4.48 24.93
C ARG A 175 0.31 -4.07 25.69
N VAL A 176 0.86 -2.86 25.46
CA VAL A 176 2.03 -2.37 26.22
C VAL A 176 1.71 -2.22 27.71
N ARG A 177 0.49 -1.78 28.06
CA ARG A 177 0.01 -1.73 29.46
C ARG A 177 0.07 -3.11 30.12
N GLU A 178 -0.48 -4.12 29.45
CA GLU A 178 -0.73 -5.45 30.03
C GLU A 178 0.50 -6.36 29.99
N ALA A 179 1.26 -6.35 28.90
CA ALA A 179 2.45 -7.18 28.73
C ALA A 179 3.70 -6.58 29.37
N TRP A 180 3.84 -5.24 29.37
CA TRP A 180 5.10 -4.56 29.70
C TRP A 180 4.89 -3.35 30.65
N PRO A 181 4.42 -3.56 31.89
CA PRO A 181 4.21 -2.48 32.86
C PRO A 181 5.47 -1.65 33.14
N ASP A 182 6.67 -2.22 33.05
CA ASP A 182 7.95 -1.49 33.18
C ASP A 182 8.25 -0.54 32.00
N ILE A 183 7.68 -0.80 30.82
CA ILE A 183 7.74 0.11 29.66
C ILE A 183 6.73 1.23 29.89
N TRP A 184 5.48 0.86 30.21
CA TRP A 184 4.39 1.78 30.52
C TRP A 184 4.78 2.80 31.61
N ALA A 185 5.24 2.31 32.77
CA ALA A 185 5.60 3.11 33.92
C ALA A 185 6.73 4.13 33.64
N ARG A 186 7.68 3.80 32.74
CA ARG A 186 8.83 4.64 32.39
C ARG A 186 8.63 5.47 31.11
N THR A 187 7.49 5.37 30.45
CA THR A 187 7.15 6.17 29.25
C THR A 187 6.76 7.59 29.67
N GLY A 188 7.37 8.57 29.00
CA GLY A 188 7.14 10.01 29.18
C GLY A 188 6.36 10.68 28.05
N ARG A 189 6.40 10.13 26.82
CA ARG A 189 5.60 10.58 25.66
C ARG A 189 5.46 9.46 24.63
N VAL A 190 4.37 9.45 23.86
CA VAL A 190 4.18 8.54 22.71
C VAL A 190 3.89 9.38 21.47
N GLN A 191 4.56 9.08 20.36
CA GLN A 191 4.36 9.77 19.08
C GLN A 191 4.15 8.77 17.94
N MET A 192 3.42 9.19 16.89
CA MET A 192 3.48 8.52 15.59
C MET A 192 4.87 8.72 14.97
N ALA A 193 5.35 7.77 14.16
CA ALA A 193 6.65 7.87 13.50
C ALA A 193 6.81 9.14 12.61
N SER A 194 5.70 9.66 12.10
CA SER A 194 5.54 10.94 11.38
C SER A 194 5.78 12.17 12.28
N SER A 195 5.13 12.22 13.44
CA SER A 195 5.38 13.23 14.49
C SER A 195 6.82 13.14 14.98
N PHE A 196 7.36 11.93 15.18
CA PHE A 196 8.77 11.74 15.53
C PHE A 196 9.72 12.34 14.49
N LEU A 197 9.57 12.01 13.20
CA LEU A 197 10.43 12.52 12.13
C LEU A 197 10.33 14.05 12.00
N SER A 198 9.12 14.62 12.07
CA SER A 198 8.93 16.08 12.09
C SER A 198 9.45 16.75 13.38
N SER A 199 9.53 16.01 14.49
CA SER A 199 10.13 16.50 15.74
C SER A 199 11.66 16.64 15.63
N LEU A 200 12.33 15.69 14.95
CA LEU A 200 13.76 15.80 14.66
C LEU A 200 14.05 16.99 13.72
N LEU A 201 13.18 17.21 12.72
CA LEU A 201 13.31 18.34 11.79
C LEU A 201 13.10 19.72 12.44
N THR A 202 12.14 19.84 13.36
CA THR A 202 11.84 21.11 14.08
C THR A 202 12.71 21.32 15.32
N GLY A 203 13.29 20.26 15.88
CA GLY A 203 13.97 20.30 17.18
C GLY A 203 13.00 20.48 18.35
N GLN A 204 11.71 20.21 18.15
CA GLN A 204 10.66 20.32 19.18
C GLN A 204 9.69 19.14 19.06
N MET A 205 8.98 18.83 20.13
CA MET A 205 8.10 17.65 20.16
C MET A 205 6.73 17.95 19.55
N THR A 206 6.56 17.62 18.27
CA THR A 206 5.35 17.89 17.47
C THR A 206 4.17 16.98 17.87
N GLY A 207 2.95 17.45 17.56
CA GLY A 207 1.72 16.65 17.65
C GLY A 207 1.48 15.81 16.38
N MET A 208 0.31 15.18 16.29
CA MET A 208 -0.15 14.48 15.08
C MET A 208 -1.31 15.24 14.42
N GLY A 209 -1.53 15.03 13.12
CA GLY A 209 -2.67 15.60 12.41
C GLY A 209 -3.97 14.83 12.70
N GLU A 210 -5.14 15.47 12.51
CA GLU A 210 -6.44 14.80 12.72
C GLU A 210 -6.59 13.51 11.89
N ALA A 211 -6.01 13.47 10.69
CA ALA A 211 -5.98 12.28 9.82
C ALA A 211 -5.32 11.06 10.49
N GLU A 212 -4.29 11.28 11.31
CA GLU A 212 -3.56 10.23 12.04
C GLU A 212 -4.23 9.91 13.37
N ALA A 213 -4.74 10.91 14.08
CA ALA A 213 -5.58 10.67 15.25
C ALA A 213 -6.77 9.75 14.90
N SER A 214 -7.36 9.94 13.72
CA SER A 214 -8.43 9.11 13.17
C SER A 214 -8.04 7.65 12.89
N SER A 215 -6.75 7.31 12.71
CA SER A 215 -6.32 5.90 12.56
C SER A 215 -6.01 5.21 13.90
N THR A 216 -6.10 5.93 15.02
CA THR A 216 -5.67 5.37 16.31
C THR A 216 -6.67 4.41 16.95
N GLY A 217 -7.98 4.59 16.69
CA GLY A 217 -9.06 4.00 17.48
C GLY A 217 -9.32 4.68 18.84
N LEU A 218 -8.73 5.86 19.10
CA LEU A 218 -8.95 6.66 20.31
C LEU A 218 -9.67 7.99 20.03
N TRP A 219 -9.94 8.32 18.76
CA TRP A 219 -10.38 9.65 18.32
C TRP A 219 -11.87 9.69 17.98
N ALA A 220 -12.65 10.45 18.75
CA ALA A 220 -14.05 10.71 18.48
C ALA A 220 -14.18 11.81 17.42
N HIS A 221 -14.77 11.50 16.27
CA HIS A 221 -15.01 12.47 15.20
C HIS A 221 -16.29 13.28 15.48
N ALA A 222 -16.24 14.61 15.29
CA ALA A 222 -17.47 15.43 15.31
C ALA A 222 -18.50 15.07 14.22
N GLY A 223 -18.05 14.41 13.14
CA GLY A 223 -18.86 14.07 11.98
C GLY A 223 -19.48 15.31 11.34
N ALA A 224 -20.81 15.36 11.32
CA ALA A 224 -21.59 16.49 10.80
C ALA A 224 -22.44 17.20 11.89
N GLN A 225 -22.22 16.90 13.18
CA GLN A 225 -22.95 17.51 14.29
C GLN A 225 -22.53 18.98 14.47
N PRO A 226 -23.42 19.97 14.32
CA PRO A 226 -23.05 21.38 14.48
C PRO A 226 -22.59 21.69 15.91
N GLY A 227 -21.42 22.32 16.07
CA GLY A 227 -20.90 22.77 17.35
C GLY A 227 -20.12 21.74 18.17
N VAL A 228 -20.11 20.46 17.76
CA VAL A 228 -19.21 19.45 18.34
C VAL A 228 -17.83 19.56 17.66
N GLN A 229 -16.75 19.38 18.42
CA GLN A 229 -15.38 19.28 17.90
C GLN A 229 -14.88 17.84 18.02
N SER A 230 -14.04 17.41 17.08
CA SER A 230 -13.35 16.11 17.18
C SER A 230 -12.39 16.14 18.36
N HIS A 231 -12.32 15.05 19.13
CA HIS A 231 -11.57 14.99 20.38
C HIS A 231 -11.12 13.56 20.71
N TRP A 232 -10.16 13.43 21.63
CA TRP A 232 -9.80 12.13 22.21
C TRP A 232 -10.97 11.60 23.06
N ASP A 233 -11.43 10.38 22.81
CA ASP A 233 -12.52 9.77 23.58
C ASP A 233 -11.98 9.30 24.95
N GLU A 234 -12.32 10.06 26.00
CA GLU A 234 -11.89 9.77 27.37
C GLU A 234 -12.29 8.37 27.85
N GLY A 235 -13.45 7.85 27.40
CA GLY A 235 -13.94 6.53 27.81
C GLY A 235 -13.21 5.39 27.11
N VAL A 236 -12.82 5.57 25.85
CA VAL A 236 -11.95 4.62 25.15
C VAL A 236 -10.54 4.66 25.75
N MET A 237 -10.02 5.86 26.04
CA MET A 237 -8.74 6.01 26.76
C MET A 237 -8.79 5.42 28.18
N GLU A 238 -9.91 5.50 28.89
CA GLU A 238 -10.10 4.85 30.20
C GLU A 238 -10.12 3.31 30.10
N ILE A 239 -10.72 2.73 29.05
CA ILE A 239 -10.64 1.28 28.77
C ILE A 239 -9.19 0.86 28.45
N VAL A 240 -8.49 1.63 27.61
CA VAL A 240 -7.12 1.36 27.17
C VAL A 240 -6.07 1.64 28.26
N GLY A 241 -6.33 2.58 29.18
CA GLY A 241 -5.53 2.84 30.39
C GLY A 241 -5.88 1.94 31.57
N GLY A 242 -7.11 1.43 31.63
CA GLY A 242 -7.63 0.53 32.68
C GLY A 242 -8.26 1.26 33.86
N ASN A 243 -8.14 2.59 33.91
CA ASN A 243 -8.76 3.51 34.85
C ASN A 243 -8.65 4.95 34.31
N ARG A 244 -9.31 5.91 34.98
CA ARG A 244 -9.35 7.31 34.57
C ARG A 244 -7.98 8.00 34.61
N GLU A 245 -7.13 7.65 35.57
CA GLU A 245 -5.81 8.24 35.78
C GLU A 245 -4.85 7.88 34.64
N GLU A 246 -4.77 6.60 34.30
CA GLU A 246 -3.97 6.09 33.18
C GLU A 246 -4.59 6.46 31.82
N GLY A 247 -5.91 6.62 31.74
CA GLY A 247 -6.57 7.22 30.56
C GLY A 247 -6.10 8.66 30.30
N ARG A 248 -6.04 9.50 31.34
CA ARG A 248 -5.42 10.83 31.26
C ARG A 248 -3.92 10.76 30.95
N ARG A 249 -3.22 9.71 31.37
CA ARG A 249 -1.80 9.52 31.03
C ARG A 249 -1.59 9.30 29.53
N ILE A 250 -2.44 8.50 28.88
CA ILE A 250 -2.43 8.34 27.41
C ILE A 250 -2.66 9.69 26.73
N TRP A 251 -3.64 10.48 27.19
CA TRP A 251 -3.89 11.83 26.67
C TRP A 251 -2.65 12.72 26.76
N ASN A 252 -1.98 12.76 27.92
CA ASN A 252 -0.75 13.53 28.12
C ASN A 252 0.44 13.02 27.28
N TRP A 253 0.47 11.73 26.94
CA TRP A 253 1.51 11.15 26.08
C TRP A 253 1.33 11.50 24.60
N LEU A 254 0.11 11.50 24.09
CA LEU A 254 -0.20 11.78 22.68
C LEU A 254 -0.27 13.30 22.40
N GLY A 255 -0.83 14.05 23.35
CA GLY A 255 -0.98 15.51 23.29
C GLY A 255 -2.11 15.99 22.38
N ASP A 256 -2.10 17.29 22.09
CA ASP A 256 -3.08 17.94 21.22
C ASP A 256 -2.92 17.51 19.74
N VAL A 257 -4.05 17.50 19.02
CA VAL A 257 -4.15 17.08 17.62
C VAL A 257 -4.37 18.31 16.73
N ASP A 258 -3.62 18.41 15.62
CA ASP A 258 -3.83 19.47 14.64
C ASP A 258 -5.08 19.21 13.79
N VAL A 259 -6.16 19.93 14.12
CA VAL A 259 -7.43 19.96 13.39
C VAL A 259 -7.49 21.09 12.33
N SER A 260 -6.37 21.77 12.02
CA SER A 260 -6.32 22.86 11.02
C SER A 260 -6.40 22.41 9.55
N GLY A 261 -6.49 21.09 9.31
CA GLY A 261 -6.53 20.49 7.98
C GLY A 261 -5.17 20.34 7.30
N GLY A 262 -4.07 20.61 8.01
CA GLY A 262 -2.71 20.49 7.48
C GLY A 262 -2.21 21.72 6.70
N ARG A 263 -3.01 22.79 6.62
CA ARG A 263 -2.67 24.01 5.85
C ARG A 263 -1.51 24.83 6.42
N ARG A 264 -1.25 24.76 7.72
CA ARG A 264 -0.30 25.64 8.43
C ARG A 264 1.07 24.97 8.58
N ARG A 265 2.12 25.76 8.78
CA ARG A 265 3.41 25.22 9.25
C ARG A 265 3.34 24.84 10.73
N ILE A 266 4.01 23.75 11.11
CA ILE A 266 4.16 23.32 12.52
C ILE A 266 5.41 23.90 13.19
N GLY A 267 6.34 24.43 12.40
CA GLY A 267 7.53 25.10 12.89
C GLY A 267 8.44 25.55 11.75
N ASN A 268 9.63 25.99 12.13
CA ASN A 268 10.78 26.17 11.24
C ASN A 268 11.77 25.02 11.47
N VAL A 269 12.73 24.87 10.57
CA VAL A 269 13.81 23.87 10.67
C VAL A 269 14.68 24.13 11.92
N SER A 270 15.19 23.06 12.53
CA SER A 270 15.89 23.15 13.82
C SER A 270 17.26 23.83 13.72
N ARG A 271 17.69 24.49 14.80
CA ARG A 271 19.04 25.06 14.94
C ARG A 271 20.13 24.03 14.65
N TYR A 272 19.94 22.77 15.07
CA TYR A 272 20.83 21.65 14.77
C TYR A 272 21.04 21.48 13.26
N LEU A 273 19.97 21.50 12.46
CA LEU A 273 20.05 21.33 11.01
C LEU A 273 20.63 22.56 10.29
N VAL A 274 20.33 23.77 10.77
CA VAL A 274 20.97 25.01 10.28
C VAL A 274 22.48 24.96 10.50
N GLU A 275 22.94 24.67 11.72
CA GLU A 275 24.37 24.72 12.07
C GLU A 275 25.18 23.50 11.60
N ARG A 276 24.55 22.32 11.44
CA ARG A 276 25.23 21.09 10.97
C ARG A 276 25.25 20.94 9.45
N TYR A 277 24.13 21.26 8.78
CA TYR A 277 23.93 20.94 7.36
C TYR A 277 23.73 22.17 6.46
N GLY A 278 23.54 23.37 7.02
CA GLY A 278 23.39 24.61 6.25
C GLY A 278 21.99 24.85 5.68
N PHE A 279 20.95 24.28 6.28
CA PHE A 279 19.57 24.68 5.97
C PHE A 279 19.33 26.17 6.32
N ASP A 280 18.40 26.80 5.61
CA ASP A 280 18.01 28.18 5.90
C ASP A 280 17.08 28.23 7.14
N PRO A 281 17.27 29.13 8.11
CA PRO A 281 16.41 29.21 9.30
C PRO A 281 14.94 29.55 8.99
N GLU A 282 14.64 30.11 7.82
CA GLU A 282 13.28 30.36 7.33
C GLU A 282 12.67 29.18 6.55
N THR A 283 13.36 28.03 6.48
CA THR A 283 12.79 26.78 5.96
C THR A 283 11.68 26.29 6.90
N ILE A 284 10.44 26.22 6.40
CA ILE A 284 9.28 25.82 7.21
C ILE A 284 9.09 24.30 7.21
N ILE A 285 8.62 23.74 8.32
CA ILE A 285 8.21 22.34 8.41
C ILE A 285 6.67 22.26 8.38
N THR A 286 6.12 21.45 7.49
CA THR A 286 4.66 21.18 7.43
C THR A 286 4.28 20.01 8.34
N PRO A 287 3.00 19.83 8.69
CA PRO A 287 2.49 18.58 9.23
C PRO A 287 2.96 17.40 8.39
N PHE A 288 3.36 16.32 9.07
CA PHE A 288 3.60 15.03 8.47
C PHE A 288 2.33 14.19 8.60
N THR A 289 2.23 13.10 7.84
CA THR A 289 1.07 12.19 7.88
C THR A 289 1.52 10.74 7.64
N SER A 290 0.58 9.80 7.48
CA SER A 290 0.92 8.43 7.12
C SER A 290 1.39 8.31 5.67
N ASP A 291 2.26 7.34 5.41
CA ASP A 291 2.77 7.01 4.09
C ASP A 291 1.67 6.84 3.03
N TYR A 292 0.63 6.06 3.30
CA TYR A 292 -0.47 5.80 2.37
C TYR A 292 -1.28 7.07 2.03
N LEU A 293 -1.48 7.97 3.00
CA LEU A 293 -2.16 9.24 2.75
C LEU A 293 -1.30 10.22 1.95
N SER A 294 0.00 10.28 2.20
CA SER A 294 0.91 11.10 1.40
C SER A 294 1.06 10.55 -0.03
N LEU A 295 1.10 9.23 -0.19
CA LEU A 295 1.03 8.57 -1.50
C LEU A 295 -0.23 8.96 -2.26
N TYR A 296 -1.40 8.98 -1.61
CA TYR A 296 -2.66 9.46 -2.21
C TYR A 296 -2.55 10.92 -2.67
N LEU A 297 -1.98 11.81 -1.84
CA LEU A 297 -1.77 13.22 -2.21
C LEU A 297 -0.84 13.40 -3.42
N SER A 298 0.17 12.53 -3.59
CA SER A 298 1.08 12.56 -4.74
C SER A 298 0.39 12.31 -6.10
N LEU A 299 -0.81 11.70 -6.07
CA LEU A 299 -1.59 11.34 -7.26
C LEU A 299 -2.72 12.34 -7.59
N CYS A 300 -3.09 13.21 -6.64
CA CYS A 300 -4.15 14.23 -6.77
C CYS A 300 -5.46 13.70 -7.45
N PRO A 301 -6.03 12.58 -6.97
CA PRO A 301 -7.21 11.95 -7.58
C PRO A 301 -8.41 12.90 -7.66
N SER A 302 -9.18 12.76 -8.73
CA SER A 302 -10.44 13.47 -8.96
C SER A 302 -11.58 12.84 -8.15
N PRO A 303 -12.71 13.52 -7.89
CA PRO A 303 -13.84 13.01 -7.10
C PRO A 303 -14.49 11.70 -7.57
N SER A 304 -14.10 11.20 -8.74
CA SER A 304 -14.57 9.95 -9.36
C SER A 304 -13.52 8.86 -9.44
N ASP A 305 -12.27 9.13 -9.07
CA ASP A 305 -11.15 8.19 -9.19
C ASP A 305 -11.03 7.34 -7.91
N ALA A 306 -10.38 6.19 -8.04
CA ALA A 306 -9.86 5.45 -6.89
C ALA A 306 -8.36 5.17 -7.07
N VAL A 307 -7.59 5.35 -6.02
CA VAL A 307 -6.16 5.00 -5.94
C VAL A 307 -6.07 3.56 -5.46
N LEU A 308 -5.44 2.68 -6.24
CA LEU A 308 -5.17 1.29 -5.87
C LEU A 308 -3.66 1.11 -5.66
N SER A 309 -3.24 1.09 -4.39
CA SER A 309 -1.84 0.93 -4.00
C SER A 309 -1.58 -0.52 -3.58
N PHE A 310 -0.67 -1.20 -4.29
CA PHE A 310 -0.25 -2.56 -3.96
C PHE A 310 1.05 -2.58 -3.17
N GLY A 311 1.09 -3.27 -2.03
CA GLY A 311 2.28 -3.29 -1.17
C GLY A 311 2.22 -4.39 -0.10
N PRO A 312 2.94 -4.21 1.03
CA PRO A 312 2.88 -5.12 2.18
C PRO A 312 1.47 -5.26 2.78
N MET A 313 0.65 -4.23 2.58
CA MET A 313 -0.80 -4.29 2.61
C MET A 313 -1.30 -3.55 1.37
N ASP A 314 -2.34 -4.07 0.72
CA ASP A 314 -2.97 -3.37 -0.41
C ASP A 314 -4.01 -2.39 0.11
N SER A 315 -4.22 -1.27 -0.59
CA SER A 315 -5.30 -0.33 -0.27
C SER A 315 -5.99 0.24 -1.51
N LEU A 316 -7.32 0.32 -1.45
CA LEU A 316 -8.14 1.10 -2.37
C LEU A 316 -8.63 2.35 -1.64
N MET A 317 -8.25 3.53 -2.12
CA MET A 317 -8.56 4.83 -1.52
C MET A 317 -9.33 5.73 -2.48
N ALA A 318 -10.27 6.54 -1.99
CA ALA A 318 -11.01 7.48 -2.83
C ALA A 318 -11.52 8.71 -2.07
N PRO A 319 -11.79 9.84 -2.77
CA PRO A 319 -12.41 11.02 -2.18
C PRO A 319 -13.81 10.72 -1.62
N ALA A 320 -14.05 11.12 -0.36
CA ALA A 320 -15.33 11.01 0.32
C ALA A 320 -15.83 12.40 0.76
N PRO A 321 -16.91 12.94 0.15
CA PRO A 321 -17.46 14.24 0.53
C PRO A 321 -18.28 14.24 1.82
N ASN A 322 -18.58 13.07 2.41
CA ASN A 322 -19.42 12.91 3.60
C ASN A 322 -18.73 12.01 4.64
N PHE A 323 -18.88 12.32 5.93
CA PHE A 323 -18.46 11.42 7.01
C PHE A 323 -19.61 10.48 7.38
N VAL A 324 -19.46 9.19 7.06
CA VAL A 324 -20.42 8.14 7.41
C VAL A 324 -19.62 6.96 7.97
N PRO A 325 -19.40 6.88 9.30
CA PRO A 325 -18.58 5.82 9.87
C PRO A 325 -19.30 4.47 9.79
N THR A 326 -18.60 3.43 9.31
CA THR A 326 -19.12 2.04 9.27
C THR A 326 -17.99 1.04 9.46
N ARG A 327 -18.32 -0.19 9.84
CA ARG A 327 -17.37 -1.32 9.92
C ARG A 327 -16.82 -1.82 8.58
N PHE A 328 -17.16 -1.20 7.44
CA PHE A 328 -16.76 -1.68 6.11
C PHE A 328 -15.54 -0.96 5.51
N TYR A 329 -15.21 0.24 6.02
CA TYR A 329 -14.14 1.11 5.51
C TYR A 329 -13.76 2.13 6.58
N ASN A 330 -12.52 2.65 6.53
CA ASN A 330 -12.09 3.76 7.38
C ASN A 330 -12.26 5.10 6.64
N LEU A 331 -12.44 6.20 7.39
CA LEU A 331 -12.58 7.56 6.87
C LEU A 331 -11.61 8.54 7.55
N TYR A 332 -10.55 8.90 6.84
CA TYR A 332 -9.57 9.87 7.32
C TYR A 332 -9.93 11.29 6.85
N PRO A 333 -10.00 12.31 7.72
CA PRO A 333 -10.02 13.70 7.29
C PRO A 333 -8.90 13.98 6.27
N HIS A 334 -9.19 14.69 5.18
CA HIS A 334 -8.19 14.99 4.16
C HIS A 334 -7.00 15.77 4.78
N PRO A 335 -5.76 15.26 4.72
CA PRO A 335 -4.62 15.83 5.46
C PRO A 335 -4.01 17.09 4.83
N ALA A 336 -4.52 17.53 3.68
CA ALA A 336 -4.15 18.79 3.04
C ALA A 336 -5.42 19.53 2.58
N GLN A 337 -6.10 20.20 3.51
CA GLN A 337 -7.29 21.02 3.25
C GLN A 337 -7.30 22.28 4.12
N ASP A 338 -8.12 23.26 3.73
CA ASP A 338 -8.30 24.47 4.54
C ASP A 338 -9.40 24.25 5.61
N ALA A 339 -9.18 24.71 6.84
CA ALA A 339 -10.22 24.69 7.88
C ALA A 339 -11.47 25.55 7.55
N SER A 340 -11.40 26.39 6.50
CA SER A 340 -12.53 27.14 5.94
C SER A 340 -13.21 26.47 4.73
N GLU A 341 -12.66 25.37 4.21
CA GLU A 341 -13.33 24.55 3.18
C GLU A 341 -14.40 23.62 3.79
N LYS A 342 -15.34 23.09 2.99
CA LYS A 342 -16.13 21.94 3.44
C LYS A 342 -15.16 20.78 3.65
N LYS A 343 -15.08 20.30 4.88
CA LYS A 343 -14.24 19.16 5.29
C LYS A 343 -14.46 17.95 4.38
N ARG A 344 -13.39 17.55 3.68
CA ARG A 344 -13.28 16.35 2.84
C ARG A 344 -12.65 15.22 3.65
N TYR A 345 -12.94 14.00 3.21
CA TYR A 345 -12.40 12.76 3.76
C TYR A 345 -11.80 11.90 2.65
N ILE A 346 -10.94 10.97 3.03
CA ILE A 346 -10.42 9.89 2.19
C ILE A 346 -11.03 8.60 2.75
N LEU A 347 -11.84 7.92 1.95
CA LEU A 347 -12.29 6.57 2.24
C LEU A 347 -11.12 5.62 1.95
N THR A 348 -10.87 4.67 2.84
CA THR A 348 -9.84 3.64 2.67
C THR A 348 -10.41 2.25 2.95
N LEU A 349 -10.23 1.37 1.98
CA LEU A 349 -10.33 -0.08 2.11
C LEU A 349 -8.91 -0.65 2.13
N THR A 350 -8.61 -1.53 3.08
CA THR A 350 -7.30 -2.19 3.19
C THR A 350 -7.44 -3.70 3.01
N SER A 351 -6.38 -4.37 2.53
CA SER A 351 -6.20 -5.82 2.61
C SER A 351 -4.82 -6.11 3.18
N ARG A 352 -4.76 -6.76 4.35
CA ARG A 352 -3.52 -7.26 4.95
C ARG A 352 -3.00 -8.52 4.27
N ASN A 353 -3.90 -9.29 3.66
CA ASN A 353 -3.57 -10.49 2.91
C ASN A 353 -3.22 -10.10 1.46
N ALA A 354 -2.08 -9.44 1.30
CA ALA A 354 -1.63 -8.73 0.10
C ALA A 354 -0.44 -9.42 -0.60
N ASP A 355 0.80 -8.96 -0.36
CA ASP A 355 2.00 -9.46 -1.04
C ASP A 355 2.48 -10.81 -0.52
N VAL A 356 2.36 -11.11 0.78
CA VAL A 356 2.74 -12.42 1.35
C VAL A 356 1.96 -13.58 0.68
N PRO A 357 0.63 -13.51 0.48
CA PRO A 357 -0.08 -14.46 -0.39
C PRO A 357 0.45 -14.55 -1.82
N ARG A 358 0.79 -13.42 -2.47
CA ARG A 358 1.33 -13.41 -3.84
C ARG A 358 2.70 -14.09 -3.92
N ALA A 359 3.58 -13.82 -2.95
CA ALA A 359 4.87 -14.48 -2.81
C ALA A 359 4.71 -15.98 -2.52
N LEU A 360 3.80 -16.37 -1.63
CA LEU A 360 3.52 -17.78 -1.34
C LEU A 360 2.99 -18.53 -2.57
N VAL A 361 2.07 -17.95 -3.34
CA VAL A 361 1.53 -18.56 -4.57
C VAL A 361 2.58 -18.61 -5.68
N ARG A 362 3.44 -17.59 -5.82
CA ARG A 362 4.65 -17.67 -6.66
C ARG A 362 5.52 -18.86 -6.23
N ASP A 363 5.84 -18.96 -4.94
CA ASP A 363 6.78 -19.96 -4.42
C ASP A 363 6.22 -21.38 -4.40
N MET A 364 4.91 -21.55 -4.35
CA MET A 364 4.25 -22.85 -4.50
C MET A 364 4.21 -23.27 -5.98
N TYR A 365 3.67 -22.44 -6.88
CA TYR A 365 3.22 -22.90 -8.21
C TYR A 365 4.08 -22.45 -9.40
N THR A 366 4.88 -21.38 -9.28
CA THR A 366 5.54 -20.77 -10.46
C THR A 366 7.05 -20.58 -10.34
N LYS A 367 7.57 -20.54 -9.10
CA LYS A 367 8.96 -20.25 -8.72
C LYS A 367 9.54 -18.96 -9.32
N SER A 368 8.71 -18.11 -9.93
CA SER A 368 9.13 -16.92 -10.66
C SER A 368 7.97 -15.95 -10.87
N TRP A 369 8.24 -14.66 -10.67
CA TRP A 369 7.33 -13.56 -11.02
C TRP A 369 6.99 -13.52 -12.52
N SER A 370 7.93 -13.91 -13.39
CA SER A 370 7.71 -13.97 -14.85
C SER A 370 6.72 -15.07 -15.25
N ALA A 371 6.77 -16.23 -14.58
CA ALA A 371 5.81 -17.31 -14.79
C ALA A 371 4.45 -17.01 -14.12
N PHE A 372 4.45 -16.32 -12.98
CA PHE A 372 3.24 -15.83 -12.32
C PHE A 372 2.44 -14.89 -13.22
N ASP A 373 3.07 -13.84 -13.76
CA ASP A 373 2.44 -12.89 -14.68
C ASP A 373 1.80 -13.58 -15.90
N ARG A 374 2.52 -14.52 -16.53
CA ARG A 374 1.99 -15.29 -17.67
C ARG A 374 0.76 -16.11 -17.31
N LEU A 375 0.76 -16.81 -16.17
CA LEU A 375 -0.42 -17.59 -15.76
C LEU A 375 -1.61 -16.68 -15.46
N VAL A 376 -1.39 -15.54 -14.81
CA VAL A 376 -2.45 -14.54 -14.59
C VAL A 376 -2.97 -13.98 -15.92
N ALA A 377 -2.11 -13.79 -16.93
CA ALA A 377 -2.52 -13.29 -18.25
C ALA A 377 -3.32 -14.31 -19.08
N ILE A 378 -2.94 -15.60 -19.08
CA ILE A 378 -3.54 -16.62 -19.98
C ILE A 378 -4.68 -17.44 -19.37
N VAL A 379 -4.77 -17.53 -18.04
CA VAL A 379 -5.87 -18.26 -17.38
C VAL A 379 -7.16 -17.41 -17.47
N PRO A 380 -8.29 -17.96 -17.92
CA PRO A 380 -9.54 -17.21 -18.10
C PRO A 380 -10.19 -16.76 -16.78
N PRO A 381 -11.18 -15.82 -16.83
CA PRO A 381 -11.88 -15.33 -15.64
C PRO A 381 -12.52 -16.45 -14.80
N GLY A 382 -12.19 -16.47 -13.50
CA GLY A 382 -12.64 -17.51 -12.56
C GLY A 382 -11.95 -18.85 -12.79
N GLY A 383 -10.70 -18.84 -13.27
CA GLY A 383 -9.80 -20.00 -13.35
C GLY A 383 -10.07 -21.02 -14.47
N SER A 384 -11.24 -21.01 -15.11
CA SER A 384 -11.65 -22.02 -16.11
C SER A 384 -12.39 -21.43 -17.31
N ILE A 385 -12.41 -22.15 -18.43
CA ILE A 385 -13.16 -21.77 -19.64
C ILE A 385 -14.67 -22.05 -19.47
N GLY A 386 -15.02 -23.08 -18.70
CA GLY A 386 -16.42 -23.45 -18.45
C GLY A 386 -17.23 -22.35 -17.76
N LEU A 387 -18.54 -22.30 -18.02
CA LEU A 387 -19.43 -21.32 -17.40
C LEU A 387 -19.71 -21.66 -15.93
N ASP A 388 -19.96 -22.93 -15.62
CA ASP A 388 -20.36 -23.40 -14.28
C ASP A 388 -19.17 -23.87 -13.41
N ASP A 389 -18.05 -24.26 -14.03
CA ASP A 389 -16.87 -24.82 -13.35
C ASP A 389 -15.90 -23.73 -12.83
N LYS A 390 -16.44 -22.70 -12.16
CA LYS A 390 -15.65 -21.55 -11.72
C LYS A 390 -14.90 -21.82 -10.42
N LEU A 391 -13.64 -21.36 -10.41
CA LEU A 391 -12.66 -21.58 -9.37
C LEU A 391 -12.50 -20.32 -8.51
N PHE A 392 -12.51 -20.48 -7.19
CA PHE A 392 -12.33 -19.38 -6.24
C PHE A 392 -11.31 -19.74 -5.18
N SER A 393 -10.42 -18.81 -4.82
CA SER A 393 -9.47 -19.02 -3.72
C SER A 393 -9.45 -17.83 -2.75
N PHE A 394 -9.23 -18.09 -1.47
CA PHE A 394 -9.11 -17.07 -0.43
C PHE A 394 -7.88 -17.40 0.42
N TRP A 395 -6.86 -16.54 0.33
CA TRP A 395 -5.55 -16.75 0.96
C TRP A 395 -5.40 -15.85 2.19
N LEU A 396 -6.20 -16.15 3.22
CA LEU A 396 -6.32 -15.37 4.44
C LEU A 396 -5.28 -15.88 5.45
N LEU A 397 -4.00 -15.66 5.15
CA LEU A 397 -2.87 -16.17 5.95
C LEU A 397 -2.81 -15.57 7.37
N GLN A 398 -3.45 -14.42 7.58
CA GLN A 398 -3.58 -13.74 8.86
C GLN A 398 -4.94 -13.04 8.98
N GLY A 399 -5.44 -12.90 10.20
CA GLY A 399 -6.69 -12.18 10.47
C GLY A 399 -6.60 -10.71 10.06
N ASP A 400 -7.69 -10.17 9.54
CA ASP A 400 -7.76 -8.79 9.02
C ASP A 400 -8.81 -7.98 9.81
N SER A 401 -9.18 -6.82 9.28
CA SER A 401 -10.32 -6.01 9.71
C SER A 401 -11.64 -6.76 9.52
N TYR A 402 -12.74 -6.27 10.10
CA TYR A 402 -14.09 -6.80 9.83
C TYR A 402 -14.35 -6.90 8.30
N PRO A 403 -14.91 -8.01 7.78
CA PRO A 403 -15.49 -9.17 8.48
C PRO A 403 -14.54 -10.37 8.67
N TYR A 404 -13.23 -10.21 8.41
CA TYR A 404 -12.26 -11.32 8.37
C TYR A 404 -11.42 -11.48 9.64
N SER A 405 -11.81 -10.85 10.75
CA SER A 405 -10.99 -10.80 11.97
C SER A 405 -10.81 -12.15 12.68
N HIS A 406 -11.70 -13.12 12.43
CA HIS A 406 -11.60 -14.49 12.93
C HIS A 406 -11.27 -15.52 11.82
N VAL A 407 -11.02 -15.10 10.59
CA VAL A 407 -10.80 -15.99 9.44
C VAL A 407 -9.30 -16.10 9.13
N LYS A 408 -8.71 -17.28 9.34
CA LYS A 408 -7.29 -17.59 9.03
C LYS A 408 -7.19 -18.96 8.34
N GLY A 409 -6.64 -19.01 7.13
CA GLY A 409 -6.47 -20.22 6.33
C GLY A 409 -6.36 -19.97 4.82
N ILE A 410 -6.06 -21.02 4.07
CA ILE A 410 -6.15 -21.05 2.60
C ILE A 410 -7.38 -21.88 2.23
N TYR A 411 -8.30 -21.29 1.50
CA TYR A 411 -9.57 -21.92 1.10
C TYR A 411 -9.67 -21.90 -0.42
N ARG A 412 -9.99 -23.04 -1.03
CA ARG A 412 -10.23 -23.17 -2.48
C ARG A 412 -11.59 -23.80 -2.72
N PHE A 413 -12.23 -23.43 -3.83
CA PHE A 413 -13.54 -23.95 -4.21
C PHE A 413 -13.60 -24.26 -5.71
N GLU A 414 -14.08 -25.45 -6.07
CA GLU A 414 -14.44 -25.87 -7.43
C GLU A 414 -15.95 -26.12 -7.46
N THR A 415 -16.68 -25.68 -8.49
CA THR A 415 -18.16 -25.83 -8.57
C THR A 415 -18.93 -25.37 -7.31
N GLY A 416 -18.38 -24.38 -6.58
CA GLY A 416 -18.93 -23.89 -5.31
C GLY A 416 -18.72 -24.79 -4.07
N VAL A 417 -17.94 -25.87 -4.19
CA VAL A 417 -17.62 -26.84 -3.12
C VAL A 417 -16.15 -26.68 -2.69
N LYS A 418 -15.87 -26.73 -1.38
CA LYS A 418 -14.50 -26.58 -0.83
C LYS A 418 -13.62 -27.77 -1.25
N VAL A 419 -12.43 -27.46 -1.78
CA VAL A 419 -11.38 -28.44 -2.10
C VAL A 419 -10.08 -28.12 -1.36
N ASN A 420 -9.20 -29.12 -1.25
CA ASN A 420 -7.87 -28.92 -0.66
C ASN A 420 -6.93 -28.20 -1.63
N GLU A 421 -6.94 -28.58 -2.91
CA GLU A 421 -6.13 -28.04 -4.00
C GLU A 421 -6.95 -28.08 -5.30
N PHE A 422 -6.69 -27.18 -6.26
CA PHE A 422 -7.34 -27.21 -7.57
C PHE A 422 -6.82 -28.34 -8.45
N ARG A 423 -7.69 -28.90 -9.31
CA ARG A 423 -7.29 -29.87 -10.36
C ARG A 423 -6.28 -29.27 -11.32
N ASP A 424 -6.49 -28.01 -11.72
CA ASP A 424 -5.50 -27.24 -12.47
C ASP A 424 -4.75 -26.28 -11.54
N LEU A 425 -3.57 -26.72 -11.11
CA LEU A 425 -2.67 -25.95 -10.26
C LEU A 425 -2.35 -24.55 -10.86
N ARG A 426 -2.39 -24.41 -12.18
CA ARG A 426 -2.11 -23.15 -12.91
C ARG A 426 -3.12 -22.06 -12.61
N ALA A 427 -4.30 -22.40 -12.10
CA ALA A 427 -5.34 -21.43 -11.73
C ALA A 427 -5.00 -20.64 -10.45
N ASN A 428 -4.15 -21.16 -9.55
CA ASN A 428 -3.87 -20.55 -8.24
C ASN A 428 -3.41 -19.07 -8.32
N PRO A 429 -2.44 -18.67 -9.19
CA PRO A 429 -2.07 -17.26 -9.39
C PRO A 429 -3.23 -16.34 -9.79
N ARG A 430 -4.07 -16.78 -10.74
CA ARG A 430 -5.22 -16.01 -11.23
C ARG A 430 -6.30 -15.88 -10.15
N CYS A 431 -6.71 -17.00 -9.56
CA CYS A 431 -7.76 -17.06 -8.54
C CYS A 431 -7.37 -16.37 -7.22
N LEU A 432 -6.08 -16.18 -6.93
CA LEU A 432 -5.61 -15.34 -5.82
C LEU A 432 -5.91 -13.87 -6.12
N LEU A 433 -5.44 -13.35 -7.26
CA LEU A 433 -5.56 -11.93 -7.57
C LEU A 433 -6.99 -11.52 -7.85
N GLU A 434 -7.76 -12.36 -8.54
CA GLU A 434 -9.20 -12.17 -8.72
C GLU A 434 -9.88 -12.00 -7.36
N SER A 435 -9.54 -12.83 -6.38
CA SER A 435 -10.09 -12.72 -5.02
C SER A 435 -9.67 -11.45 -4.28
N GLN A 436 -8.39 -11.03 -4.40
CA GLN A 436 -7.90 -9.77 -3.82
C GLN A 436 -8.61 -8.55 -4.41
N ILE A 437 -8.80 -8.50 -5.74
CA ILE A 437 -9.36 -7.34 -6.44
C ILE A 437 -10.90 -7.34 -6.38
N LEU A 438 -11.55 -8.51 -6.44
CA LEU A 438 -12.99 -8.65 -6.17
C LEU A 438 -13.35 -8.23 -4.73
N SER A 439 -12.49 -8.50 -3.74
CA SER A 439 -12.68 -8.00 -2.37
C SER A 439 -12.83 -6.48 -2.32
N PHE A 440 -12.03 -5.75 -3.10
CA PHE A 440 -12.13 -4.30 -3.20
C PHE A 440 -13.38 -3.86 -3.97
N ARG A 441 -13.75 -4.49 -5.09
CA ARG A 441 -14.99 -4.21 -5.85
C ARG A 441 -16.24 -4.41 -4.98
N VAL A 442 -16.31 -5.54 -4.28
CA VAL A 442 -17.45 -5.88 -3.42
C VAL A 442 -17.56 -4.93 -2.23
N ARG A 443 -16.43 -4.55 -1.60
CA ARG A 443 -16.46 -3.56 -0.51
C ARG A 443 -16.76 -2.15 -0.99
N TRP A 444 -16.31 -1.75 -2.18
CA TRP A 444 -16.75 -0.50 -2.84
C TRP A 444 -18.27 -0.47 -3.03
N SER A 445 -18.83 -1.54 -3.63
CA SER A 445 -20.27 -1.61 -3.87
C SER A 445 -21.12 -1.72 -2.59
N ARG A 446 -20.56 -2.28 -1.51
CA ARG A 446 -21.16 -2.23 -0.15
C ARG A 446 -21.07 -0.84 0.48
N ALA A 447 -20.09 -0.01 0.11
CA ALA A 447 -19.97 1.37 0.58
C ALA A 447 -20.95 2.33 -0.11
N LEU A 448 -21.28 2.13 -1.38
CA LEU A 448 -22.24 2.95 -2.14
C LEU A 448 -23.56 3.28 -1.38
N PRO A 449 -24.35 2.32 -0.87
CA PRO A 449 -25.63 2.61 -0.20
C PRO A 449 -25.50 3.36 1.12
N THR A 450 -24.29 3.53 1.67
CA THR A 450 -24.06 4.35 2.88
C THR A 450 -24.09 5.85 2.58
N GLY A 451 -24.02 6.26 1.30
CA GLY A 451 -24.00 7.68 0.90
C GLY A 451 -22.67 8.40 1.13
N VAL A 452 -21.60 7.68 1.50
CA VAL A 452 -20.26 8.23 1.78
C VAL A 452 -19.66 9.00 0.60
N PHE A 453 -19.80 8.48 -0.63
CA PHE A 453 -19.41 9.14 -1.88
C PHE A 453 -20.35 10.29 -2.32
N GLY A 454 -21.44 10.51 -1.58
CA GLY A 454 -22.46 11.50 -1.91
C GLY A 454 -23.19 11.22 -3.22
N THR A 455 -23.92 12.21 -3.73
CA THR A 455 -24.71 12.10 -4.97
C THR A 455 -23.87 12.18 -6.25
N ALA A 456 -22.54 12.28 -6.13
CA ALA A 456 -21.61 12.51 -7.23
C ALA A 456 -20.90 11.25 -7.75
N SER A 457 -21.02 10.11 -7.06
CA SER A 457 -20.47 8.82 -7.51
C SER A 457 -20.88 8.51 -8.96
N GLY A 458 -19.95 7.95 -9.75
CA GLY A 458 -20.16 7.59 -11.16
C GLY A 458 -20.24 8.75 -12.17
N ARG A 459 -20.58 9.99 -11.76
CA ARG A 459 -20.96 11.10 -12.68
C ARG A 459 -19.92 11.54 -13.72
N ALA A 460 -18.66 11.13 -13.59
CA ALA A 460 -17.60 11.49 -14.54
C ALA A 460 -17.54 10.56 -15.77
N ARG A 461 -18.23 9.41 -15.76
CA ARG A 461 -18.34 8.56 -16.97
C ARG A 461 -19.34 9.20 -17.94
N ASN A 462 -18.88 9.50 -19.15
CA ASN A 462 -19.67 10.19 -20.18
C ASN A 462 -21.00 9.47 -20.50
N THR A 463 -22.04 10.25 -20.80
CA THR A 463 -23.42 9.80 -21.04
C THR A 463 -23.65 8.95 -22.30
N ASN A 464 -22.57 8.48 -22.94
CA ASN A 464 -22.61 7.54 -24.06
C ASN A 464 -22.43 6.07 -23.61
N SER A 465 -22.41 5.80 -22.30
CA SER A 465 -22.50 4.44 -21.76
C SER A 465 -23.77 3.75 -22.29
N THR A 466 -23.61 2.68 -23.07
CA THR A 466 -24.72 1.79 -23.39
C THR A 466 -25.30 1.24 -22.09
N PRO A 467 -26.63 1.34 -21.87
CA PRO A 467 -27.24 0.76 -20.68
C PRO A 467 -27.04 -0.76 -20.70
N SER A 468 -26.72 -1.35 -19.54
CA SER A 468 -26.43 -2.79 -19.45
C SER A 468 -27.56 -3.60 -20.09
N PRO A 469 -27.29 -4.65 -20.89
CA PRO A 469 -28.33 -5.34 -21.67
C PRO A 469 -29.45 -5.98 -20.85
N ILE A 470 -29.25 -6.12 -19.53
CA ILE A 470 -30.21 -6.63 -18.54
C ILE A 470 -31.19 -5.52 -18.05
N SER A 471 -30.90 -4.24 -18.28
CA SER A 471 -31.62 -3.10 -17.69
C SER A 471 -33.02 -2.83 -18.26
N GLY A 472 -33.51 -3.65 -19.20
CA GLY A 472 -34.87 -3.55 -19.76
C GLY A 472 -35.99 -3.71 -18.74
N ALA A 473 -35.70 -4.24 -17.54
CA ALA A 473 -36.66 -4.46 -16.46
C ALA A 473 -36.58 -3.39 -15.34
N THR A 474 -36.56 -2.11 -15.70
CA THR A 474 -36.51 -0.98 -14.74
C THR A 474 -37.83 -0.77 -13.97
N GLN A 475 -38.12 -1.63 -13.00
CA GLN A 475 -39.14 -1.38 -12.00
C GLN A 475 -38.79 -0.13 -11.18
N LYS A 476 -39.72 0.83 -11.10
CA LYS A 476 -39.62 2.01 -10.23
C LYS A 476 -39.64 1.58 -8.76
N ARG A 477 -38.46 1.47 -8.13
CA ARG A 477 -38.33 1.10 -6.71
C ARG A 477 -38.67 2.29 -5.81
N ALA A 478 -39.45 2.02 -4.76
CA ALA A 478 -39.72 2.96 -3.67
C ALA A 478 -38.67 2.77 -2.55
N PRO A 479 -38.34 3.83 -1.77
CA PRO A 479 -37.41 3.72 -0.65
C PRO A 479 -38.07 3.00 0.55
N GLY A 480 -37.31 2.11 1.22
CA GLY A 480 -37.69 1.58 2.54
C GLY A 480 -37.90 0.06 2.67
N VAL A 481 -37.56 -0.75 1.66
CA VAL A 481 -37.68 -2.23 1.71
C VAL A 481 -36.31 -2.86 1.42
N ASN A 482 -36.06 -4.08 1.92
CA ASN A 482 -34.77 -4.78 1.80
C ASN A 482 -34.23 -4.81 0.36
N ASN A 483 -33.08 -4.17 0.14
CA ASN A 483 -32.48 -3.90 -1.18
C ASN A 483 -31.82 -5.12 -1.87
N SER A 484 -32.16 -6.36 -1.49
CA SER A 484 -31.63 -7.55 -2.16
C SER A 484 -32.17 -7.65 -3.59
N ASN A 485 -31.29 -7.56 -4.58
CA ASN A 485 -31.59 -7.99 -5.95
C ASN A 485 -31.85 -9.50 -6.01
N ASN A 486 -32.33 -10.01 -7.16
CA ASN A 486 -32.61 -11.45 -7.37
C ASN A 486 -31.40 -12.37 -7.11
N MET A 487 -30.18 -11.82 -7.06
CA MET A 487 -28.91 -12.49 -6.72
C MET A 487 -28.54 -12.42 -5.23
N GLY A 488 -29.43 -11.94 -4.35
CA GLY A 488 -29.19 -11.77 -2.91
C GLY A 488 -28.28 -10.58 -2.51
N LEU A 489 -27.70 -9.88 -3.48
CA LEU A 489 -26.78 -8.75 -3.26
C LEU A 489 -27.53 -7.42 -3.04
N PRO A 490 -27.01 -6.51 -2.20
CA PRO A 490 -27.58 -5.17 -1.97
C PRO A 490 -27.22 -4.15 -3.07
N PHE A 491 -26.58 -4.60 -4.16
CA PHE A 491 -26.20 -3.85 -5.35
C PHE A 491 -26.37 -4.74 -6.60
N ASP A 492 -26.33 -4.16 -7.80
CA ASP A 492 -26.24 -4.92 -9.05
C ASP A 492 -24.76 -5.10 -9.44
N PRO A 493 -24.23 -6.33 -9.54
CA PRO A 493 -22.85 -6.54 -9.97
C PRO A 493 -22.61 -6.14 -11.44
N TYR A 494 -23.64 -6.12 -12.29
CA TYR A 494 -23.55 -5.74 -13.71
C TYR A 494 -23.73 -4.23 -13.96
N ASP A 495 -24.15 -3.47 -12.95
CA ASP A 495 -24.10 -2.01 -13.00
C ASP A 495 -22.69 -1.52 -12.68
N TYR A 496 -21.93 -1.21 -13.73
CA TYR A 496 -20.62 -0.58 -13.58
C TYR A 496 -20.74 0.91 -13.25
N SER A 497 -21.87 1.59 -13.49
CA SER A 497 -21.95 3.05 -13.45
C SER A 497 -21.51 3.73 -12.14
N PRO A 498 -21.69 3.16 -10.92
CA PRO A 498 -21.21 3.76 -9.67
C PRO A 498 -19.79 3.30 -9.25
N LEU A 499 -19.08 2.53 -10.09
CA LEU A 499 -17.67 2.19 -9.89
C LEU A 499 -16.75 3.37 -10.27
N PRO A 500 -15.47 3.37 -9.85
CA PRO A 500 -14.54 4.48 -10.13
C PRO A 500 -14.40 4.77 -11.63
N ALA A 501 -14.43 6.04 -12.03
CA ALA A 501 -14.26 6.43 -13.42
C ALA A 501 -12.87 6.07 -13.98
N ARG A 502 -11.86 6.02 -13.11
CA ARG A 502 -10.46 5.66 -13.39
C ARG A 502 -9.86 4.97 -12.16
N ILE A 503 -8.93 4.05 -12.37
CA ILE A 503 -8.07 3.50 -11.30
C ILE A 503 -6.68 4.11 -11.43
N LEU A 504 -6.17 4.72 -10.37
CA LEU A 504 -4.79 5.20 -10.27
C LEU A 504 -3.96 4.13 -9.54
N ALA A 505 -3.32 3.25 -10.29
CA ALA A 505 -2.58 2.11 -9.75
C ALA A 505 -1.12 2.47 -9.41
N THR A 506 -0.61 1.95 -8.29
CA THR A 506 0.77 2.18 -7.85
C THR A 506 1.29 1.04 -6.96
N GLY A 507 2.60 1.00 -6.71
CA GLY A 507 3.28 -0.07 -5.96
C GLY A 507 3.60 -1.32 -6.79
N ALA A 508 4.36 -2.27 -6.23
CA ALA A 508 5.09 -3.27 -7.02
C ALA A 508 4.19 -4.18 -7.86
N ALA A 509 3.05 -4.64 -7.33
CA ALA A 509 2.17 -5.54 -8.09
C ALA A 509 1.48 -4.83 -9.27
N ALA A 510 1.36 -3.50 -9.28
CA ALA A 510 0.87 -2.76 -10.44
C ALA A 510 1.86 -2.77 -11.63
N ASN A 511 3.15 -3.05 -11.39
CA ASN A 511 4.18 -3.13 -12.44
C ASN A 511 4.03 -4.36 -13.35
N PHE A 512 3.08 -5.25 -13.03
CA PHE A 512 2.78 -6.46 -13.77
C PHE A 512 1.62 -6.20 -14.74
N PRO A 513 1.81 -6.34 -16.07
CA PRO A 513 0.76 -6.06 -17.05
C PRO A 513 -0.55 -6.83 -16.77
N SER A 514 -0.44 -8.10 -16.35
CA SER A 514 -1.61 -8.94 -16.06
C SER A 514 -2.45 -8.42 -14.87
N ILE A 515 -1.80 -7.85 -13.86
CA ILE A 515 -2.43 -7.32 -12.64
C ILE A 515 -3.05 -5.94 -12.91
N ALA A 516 -2.39 -5.11 -13.73
CA ALA A 516 -2.93 -3.84 -14.18
C ALA A 516 -4.21 -4.05 -15.03
N ASN A 517 -4.19 -4.98 -15.99
CA ASN A 517 -5.38 -5.32 -16.79
C ASN A 517 -6.52 -5.86 -15.91
N LEU A 518 -6.23 -6.83 -15.04
CA LEU A 518 -7.21 -7.41 -14.11
C LEU A 518 -7.89 -6.35 -13.22
N ALA A 519 -7.16 -5.33 -12.76
CA ALA A 519 -7.75 -4.22 -12.04
C ALA A 519 -8.70 -3.36 -12.91
N GLY A 520 -8.38 -3.17 -14.19
CA GLY A 520 -9.22 -2.46 -15.14
C GLY A 520 -10.52 -3.21 -15.46
N ASP A 521 -10.40 -4.50 -15.80
CA ASP A 521 -11.54 -5.37 -16.13
C ASP A 521 -12.51 -5.51 -14.95
N VAL A 522 -11.99 -5.73 -13.73
CA VAL A 522 -12.84 -5.94 -12.55
C VAL A 522 -13.63 -4.68 -12.20
N PHE A 523 -13.14 -3.47 -12.50
CA PHE A 523 -13.86 -2.21 -12.23
C PHE A 523 -14.53 -1.56 -13.45
N ASN A 524 -14.36 -2.11 -14.66
CA ASN A 524 -14.69 -1.48 -15.95
C ASN A 524 -14.19 -0.03 -16.02
N ALA A 525 -12.90 0.16 -15.71
CA ALA A 525 -12.25 1.47 -15.65
C ALA A 525 -10.85 1.42 -16.29
N PRO A 526 -10.41 2.45 -17.02
CA PRO A 526 -9.02 2.53 -17.46
C PRO A 526 -8.11 2.65 -16.23
N VAL A 527 -6.95 1.99 -16.30
CA VAL A 527 -5.93 2.04 -15.26
C VAL A 527 -4.82 2.97 -15.70
N LEU A 528 -4.49 3.94 -14.85
CA LEU A 528 -3.39 4.86 -15.03
C LEU A 528 -2.35 4.66 -13.92
N MET A 529 -1.08 4.86 -14.27
CA MET A 529 0.05 4.78 -13.37
C MET A 529 0.92 6.03 -13.53
N PRO A 530 1.62 6.51 -12.48
CA PRO A 530 2.61 7.57 -12.63
C PRO A 530 3.72 7.19 -13.61
N THR A 531 4.09 8.09 -14.53
CA THR A 531 5.18 7.86 -15.49
C THR A 531 6.51 7.54 -14.78
N THR A 532 6.78 8.27 -13.70
CA THR A 532 7.84 7.99 -12.71
C THR A 532 7.89 6.54 -12.20
N GLN A 533 6.77 5.81 -12.13
CA GLN A 533 6.74 4.39 -11.74
C GLN A 533 6.90 3.48 -12.96
N ILE A 534 6.25 3.77 -14.10
CA ILE A 534 6.40 3.00 -15.34
C ILE A 534 7.86 2.94 -15.76
N ASP A 535 8.56 4.08 -15.75
CA ASP A 535 9.98 4.17 -16.10
C ASP A 535 10.87 3.44 -15.07
N ALA A 536 10.54 3.49 -13.77
CA ALA A 536 11.26 2.75 -12.72
C ALA A 536 11.08 1.23 -12.86
N ALA A 537 9.89 0.78 -13.28
CA ALA A 537 9.57 -0.62 -13.53
C ALA A 537 10.36 -1.19 -14.73
N GLN A 538 10.86 -0.36 -15.65
CA GLN A 538 11.78 -0.80 -16.70
C GLN A 538 13.17 -1.21 -16.16
N VAL A 539 13.48 -0.87 -14.90
CA VAL A 539 14.75 -1.21 -14.24
C VAL A 539 14.59 -2.36 -13.23
N ILE A 540 13.66 -2.25 -12.28
CA ILE A 540 13.39 -3.28 -11.25
C ILE A 540 11.87 -3.37 -10.96
N PRO A 541 11.08 -4.14 -11.72
CA PRO A 541 9.61 -4.11 -11.61
C PRO A 541 9.05 -4.78 -10.35
N HIS A 542 9.77 -5.71 -9.72
CA HIS A 542 9.26 -6.53 -8.63
C HIS A 542 9.55 -5.98 -7.22
N ARG A 543 10.16 -4.78 -7.10
CA ARG A 543 10.53 -4.16 -5.81
C ARG A 543 9.48 -3.13 -5.38
N ASN A 544 9.17 -3.09 -4.08
CA ASN A 544 8.28 -2.07 -3.50
C ASN A 544 8.94 -0.67 -3.50
N ALA A 545 10.25 -0.61 -3.24
CA ALA A 545 11.05 0.59 -3.42
C ALA A 545 11.27 0.91 -4.91
N PRO A 546 11.17 2.19 -5.34
CA PRO A 546 11.58 2.61 -6.68
C PRO A 546 13.05 2.28 -7.00
N ALA A 547 13.37 2.18 -8.28
CA ALA A 547 14.76 2.06 -8.73
C ALA A 547 15.56 3.37 -8.44
N PRO A 548 16.90 3.31 -8.32
CA PRO A 548 17.72 4.47 -7.98
C PRO A 548 17.49 5.70 -8.89
N GLY A 549 17.35 6.87 -8.26
CA GLY A 549 17.06 8.13 -8.94
C GLY A 549 15.59 8.38 -9.33
N PHE A 550 14.70 7.39 -9.12
CA PHE A 550 13.25 7.57 -9.26
C PHE A 550 12.60 7.92 -7.91
N PRO A 551 11.62 8.85 -7.88
CA PRO A 551 11.05 9.35 -6.63
C PRO A 551 9.93 8.46 -6.07
N ALA A 552 9.92 8.27 -4.76
CA ALA A 552 8.87 7.54 -4.05
C ALA A 552 7.59 8.39 -3.89
N ARG A 553 6.44 7.73 -3.75
CA ARG A 553 5.13 8.40 -3.77
C ARG A 553 4.87 9.22 -2.51
N ALA A 554 5.08 8.67 -1.33
CA ALA A 554 4.81 9.40 -0.09
C ALA A 554 5.84 10.52 0.14
N ALA A 555 7.07 10.36 -0.35
CA ALA A 555 8.06 11.43 -0.44
C ALA A 555 7.57 12.57 -1.34
N LEU A 556 7.11 12.29 -2.57
CA LEU A 556 6.54 13.33 -3.44
C LEU A 556 5.29 14.01 -2.86
N GLY A 557 4.41 13.25 -2.21
CA GLY A 557 3.28 13.83 -1.48
C GLY A 557 3.72 14.84 -0.43
N GLY A 558 4.75 14.51 0.35
CA GLY A 558 5.39 15.41 1.31
C GLY A 558 5.95 16.69 0.66
N ALA A 559 6.63 16.54 -0.48
CA ALA A 559 7.18 17.67 -1.24
C ALA A 559 6.07 18.58 -1.82
N TYR A 560 4.94 17.98 -2.25
CA TYR A 560 3.77 18.71 -2.73
C TYR A 560 3.04 19.46 -1.60
N ILE A 561 2.89 18.85 -0.41
CA ILE A 561 2.38 19.54 0.80
C ILE A 561 3.29 20.73 1.14
N ALA A 562 4.61 20.50 1.17
CA ALA A 562 5.61 21.53 1.45
C ALA A 562 5.47 22.73 0.50
N ARG A 563 5.33 22.47 -0.80
CA ARG A 563 5.08 23.50 -1.82
C ARG A 563 3.73 24.20 -1.64
N TRP A 564 2.66 23.48 -1.28
CA TRP A 564 1.32 24.03 -1.08
C TRP A 564 1.26 24.97 0.12
N VAL A 565 1.71 24.51 1.30
CA VAL A 565 1.74 25.30 2.55
C VAL A 565 2.59 26.55 2.36
N TRP A 566 3.81 26.43 1.82
CA TRP A 566 4.68 27.58 1.56
C TRP A 566 4.04 28.60 0.60
N GLY A 567 3.37 28.13 -0.45
CA GLY A 567 2.67 28.98 -1.40
C GLY A 567 1.53 29.80 -0.78
N LYS A 568 0.80 29.20 0.18
CA LYS A 568 -0.26 29.85 0.97
C LYS A 568 0.32 30.80 2.04
N GLU A 569 1.40 30.43 2.72
CA GLU A 569 2.09 31.25 3.74
C GLU A 569 2.73 32.52 3.15
N LYS A 570 3.38 32.43 1.98
CA LYS A 570 4.06 33.57 1.34
C LYS A 570 3.12 34.52 0.57
N GLY A 571 1.81 34.28 0.55
CA GLY A 571 0.83 35.16 -0.11
C GLY A 571 1.08 35.39 -1.61
N THR A 572 1.73 34.44 -2.28
CA THR A 572 2.16 34.56 -3.68
C THR A 572 0.96 34.68 -4.64
N PRO A 573 1.16 35.04 -5.93
CA PRO A 573 0.10 34.92 -6.95
C PRO A 573 -0.48 33.50 -7.07
N ALA A 574 0.29 32.47 -6.71
CA ALA A 574 -0.17 31.08 -6.58
C ALA A 574 -0.96 30.83 -5.27
N GLY A 575 -0.68 31.59 -4.22
CA GLY A 575 -1.39 31.59 -2.93
C GLY A 575 -2.64 32.46 -2.87
N THR A 576 -3.23 32.87 -4.00
CA THR A 576 -4.37 33.82 -4.11
C THR A 576 -5.73 33.28 -3.59
N GLY A 577 -5.71 32.29 -2.70
CA GLY A 577 -6.87 31.87 -1.91
C GLY A 577 -7.96 31.10 -2.65
N ARG A 578 -7.77 30.71 -3.92
CA ARG A 578 -8.77 29.96 -4.71
C ARG A 578 -8.29 28.55 -5.04
N GLY A 579 -8.93 27.55 -4.43
CA GLY A 579 -8.63 26.13 -4.63
C GLY A 579 -7.98 25.46 -3.40
N GLY A 580 -8.24 24.17 -3.25
CA GLY A 580 -7.69 23.33 -2.18
C GLY A 580 -6.24 22.93 -2.44
N PHE A 581 -5.87 21.72 -2.03
CA PHE A 581 -4.56 21.15 -2.33
C PHE A 581 -4.52 20.63 -3.78
N GLU A 582 -5.47 19.77 -4.12
CA GLU A 582 -5.49 19.06 -5.40
C GLU A 582 -5.67 20.04 -6.59
N GLU A 583 -6.44 21.12 -6.42
CA GLU A 583 -6.58 22.16 -7.45
C GLU A 583 -5.28 22.94 -7.65
N GLU A 584 -4.56 23.30 -6.58
CA GLU A 584 -3.28 24.03 -6.69
C GLU A 584 -2.21 23.16 -7.36
N ILE A 585 -2.10 21.89 -7.00
CA ILE A 585 -1.14 20.97 -7.64
C ILE A 585 -1.45 20.80 -9.13
N ARG A 586 -2.71 20.47 -9.51
CA ARG A 586 -3.11 20.37 -10.93
C ARG A 586 -2.88 21.68 -11.70
N ARG A 587 -3.11 22.84 -11.06
CA ARG A 587 -2.87 24.18 -11.64
C ARG A 587 -1.38 24.47 -11.85
N LEU A 588 -0.50 24.02 -10.96
CA LEU A 588 0.95 24.13 -11.14
C LEU A 588 1.45 23.24 -12.27
N LEU A 589 1.01 21.99 -12.31
CA LEU A 589 1.34 21.04 -13.38
C LEU A 589 0.86 21.53 -14.76
N GLY A 590 -0.37 22.07 -14.86
CA GLY A 590 -0.86 22.68 -16.10
C GLY A 590 -0.10 23.94 -16.52
N LYS A 591 0.28 24.80 -15.56
CA LYS A 591 1.15 25.96 -15.85
C LYS A 591 2.53 25.50 -16.36
N ARG A 592 3.12 24.47 -15.73
CA ARG A 592 4.39 23.86 -16.14
C ARG A 592 4.27 23.31 -17.57
N TRP A 593 3.30 22.45 -17.84
CA TRP A 593 3.05 21.84 -19.15
C TRP A 593 2.99 22.89 -20.28
N ALA A 594 2.19 23.94 -20.09
CA ALA A 594 2.09 25.06 -21.03
C ALA A 594 3.42 25.83 -21.20
N ALA A 595 4.13 26.15 -20.11
CA ALA A 595 5.43 26.81 -20.17
C ALA A 595 6.53 25.96 -20.85
N THR A 596 6.40 24.63 -20.79
CA THR A 596 7.28 23.66 -21.45
C THR A 596 6.80 23.21 -22.84
N ASN A 597 5.73 23.81 -23.38
CA ASN A 597 5.14 23.46 -24.68
C ASN A 597 4.84 21.94 -24.81
N GLY A 598 4.23 21.34 -23.78
CA GLY A 598 3.77 19.94 -23.83
C GLY A 598 4.80 18.86 -23.52
N ALA A 599 5.97 19.19 -22.96
CA ALA A 599 6.91 18.18 -22.50
C ALA A 599 6.35 17.37 -21.30
N PRO A 600 6.56 16.04 -21.20
CA PRO A 600 6.25 15.27 -19.99
C PRO A 600 7.02 15.74 -18.75
N LEU A 601 6.53 15.40 -17.54
CA LEU A 601 7.27 15.57 -16.28
C LEU A 601 8.55 14.72 -16.27
N ARG A 602 9.60 15.23 -15.61
CA ARG A 602 10.87 14.51 -15.46
C ARG A 602 10.73 13.33 -14.50
N THR A 603 11.04 12.12 -14.96
CA THR A 603 10.79 10.88 -14.21
C THR A 603 11.96 10.42 -13.32
N ASN A 604 13.21 10.73 -13.69
CA ASN A 604 14.42 10.38 -12.95
C ASN A 604 15.39 11.57 -12.88
N VAL A 605 16.11 11.72 -11.77
CA VAL A 605 17.15 12.77 -11.60
C VAL A 605 18.36 12.63 -12.53
N ASN A 606 18.55 11.47 -13.15
CA ASN A 606 19.59 11.18 -14.13
C ASN A 606 19.13 11.42 -15.59
N ALA A 607 17.83 11.62 -15.83
CA ALA A 607 17.32 11.91 -17.18
C ALA A 607 17.72 13.34 -17.63
N PRO A 608 18.04 13.58 -18.91
CA PRO A 608 18.38 14.90 -19.42
C PRO A 608 17.24 15.91 -19.16
N GLY A 609 17.60 17.13 -18.75
CA GLY A 609 16.63 18.16 -18.35
C GLY A 609 15.79 18.67 -19.52
N SER A 610 14.52 18.98 -19.23
CA SER A 610 13.48 19.45 -20.17
C SER A 610 13.75 20.79 -20.88
N THR A 611 14.95 21.37 -20.72
CA THR A 611 15.34 22.70 -21.21
C THR A 611 16.20 22.68 -22.48
N SER A 612 16.63 21.51 -22.97
CA SER A 612 17.43 21.40 -24.20
C SER A 612 16.58 21.54 -25.46
N LYS A 613 16.57 22.73 -26.08
CA LYS A 613 16.00 22.93 -27.42
C LYS A 613 16.88 22.31 -28.51
N THR A 614 16.36 21.33 -29.21
CA THR A 614 16.65 21.10 -30.64
C THR A 614 15.41 21.50 -31.46
N PRO A 615 15.57 22.11 -32.65
CA PRO A 615 14.45 22.46 -33.50
C PRO A 615 13.78 21.21 -34.09
N SER A 616 12.51 21.32 -34.45
CA SER A 616 11.75 20.25 -35.09
C SER A 616 12.31 19.91 -36.48
N ALA A 617 13.12 18.85 -36.55
CA ALA A 617 13.47 18.18 -37.79
C ALA A 617 12.63 16.91 -37.94
N THR A 618 12.05 16.69 -39.12
CA THR A 618 11.26 15.50 -39.42
C THR A 618 12.14 14.29 -39.68
N GLY A 619 12.08 13.29 -38.78
CA GLY A 619 12.61 11.95 -39.02
C GLY A 619 13.72 11.50 -38.07
N SER A 620 13.60 10.24 -37.61
CA SER A 620 14.57 9.47 -36.80
C SER A 620 14.82 9.96 -35.36
N GLY A 621 14.99 9.07 -34.36
CA GLY A 621 14.86 7.61 -34.44
C GLY A 621 15.70 6.81 -33.42
N ALA A 622 15.60 7.12 -32.13
CA ALA A 622 16.19 6.34 -31.03
C ALA A 622 15.61 6.82 -29.68
N SER A 623 15.16 6.00 -28.73
CA SER A 623 14.90 4.55 -28.76
C SER A 623 13.70 4.25 -27.84
N THR A 624 12.69 3.53 -28.33
CA THR A 624 11.49 3.17 -27.56
C THR A 624 11.09 1.71 -27.82
N PRO A 625 10.80 0.90 -26.79
CA PRO A 625 10.31 -0.47 -26.95
C PRO A 625 8.79 -0.54 -27.21
N TYR A 626 8.26 0.36 -28.05
CA TYR A 626 6.84 0.34 -28.45
C TYR A 626 6.73 -0.16 -29.90
N GLY A 627 6.75 -1.48 -30.06
CA GLY A 627 6.60 -2.14 -31.35
C GLY A 627 5.16 -2.07 -31.86
N HIS A 628 4.88 -1.15 -32.79
CA HIS A 628 3.61 -1.14 -33.52
C HIS A 628 3.56 -2.29 -34.54
N GLY A 629 3.07 -3.46 -34.09
CA GLY A 629 2.62 -4.52 -34.99
C GLY A 629 1.39 -4.10 -35.81
N SER A 630 1.21 -4.72 -36.98
CA SER A 630 0.12 -4.36 -37.89
C SER A 630 -1.27 -4.69 -37.32
N ARG A 631 -2.28 -3.91 -37.74
CA ARG A 631 -3.67 -4.37 -37.70
C ARG A 631 -3.82 -5.65 -38.54
N SER A 632 -4.58 -6.61 -38.02
CA SER A 632 -5.35 -7.59 -38.78
C SER A 632 -6.53 -8.06 -37.93
N ALA A 633 -7.59 -8.57 -38.57
CA ALA A 633 -8.86 -8.90 -37.92
C ALA A 633 -9.13 -10.43 -37.91
N LEU A 634 -10.23 -10.80 -37.25
CA LEU A 634 -10.80 -12.16 -37.22
C LEU A 634 -11.01 -12.73 -38.63
N GLY A 635 -10.73 -14.02 -38.83
CA GLY A 635 -11.03 -14.73 -40.08
C GLY A 635 -10.67 -16.22 -40.05
N SER A 636 -11.64 -17.09 -40.28
CA SER A 636 -11.54 -18.56 -40.24
C SER A 636 -11.15 -19.20 -41.57
N SER A 637 -10.33 -20.26 -41.54
CA SER A 637 -10.29 -21.33 -42.57
C SER A 637 -9.67 -22.59 -41.94
N VAL A 638 -10.43 -23.68 -41.74
CA VAL A 638 -10.76 -24.78 -42.69
C VAL A 638 -9.79 -25.98 -42.53
N LEU A 639 -10.36 -27.18 -42.59
CA LEU A 639 -9.73 -28.48 -42.36
C LEU A 639 -8.69 -28.84 -43.44
N VAL A 640 -7.66 -29.57 -43.03
CA VAL A 640 -7.09 -30.68 -43.81
C VAL A 640 -6.91 -31.84 -42.82
N GLU A 641 -7.41 -33.01 -43.18
CA GLU A 641 -7.27 -34.26 -42.43
C GLU A 641 -6.02 -35.00 -42.91
N GLU A 642 -5.26 -35.59 -41.98
CA GLU A 642 -4.50 -36.82 -42.24
C GLU A 642 -4.83 -37.77 -41.08
N GLU A 643 -5.18 -39.01 -41.41
CA GLU A 643 -5.79 -40.03 -40.55
C GLU A 643 -4.82 -41.24 -40.42
N GLU A 644 -5.29 -42.37 -39.90
CA GLU A 644 -4.59 -43.66 -39.69
C GLU A 644 -3.56 -43.71 -38.54
N GLU A 645 -3.52 -44.75 -37.69
CA GLU A 645 -4.60 -45.62 -37.20
C GLU A 645 -4.15 -46.29 -35.87
N GLU A 646 -4.98 -47.15 -35.29
CA GLU A 646 -4.76 -47.81 -33.98
C GLU A 646 -3.70 -48.94 -34.02
N ILE A 647 -3.22 -49.35 -32.84
CA ILE A 647 -3.15 -50.75 -32.38
C ILE A 647 -2.74 -50.78 -30.89
N GLU A 648 -3.60 -51.37 -30.05
CA GLU A 648 -3.20 -51.96 -28.76
C GLU A 648 -3.08 -53.48 -28.95
N GLU A 649 -2.10 -54.16 -28.34
CA GLU A 649 -2.29 -55.56 -27.95
C GLU A 649 -1.44 -56.00 -26.75
N MET A 650 -1.76 -57.18 -26.22
CA MET A 650 -1.66 -57.58 -24.82
C MET A 650 -0.48 -58.52 -24.44
N GLU A 651 -0.12 -58.45 -23.15
CA GLU A 651 0.21 -59.56 -22.23
C GLU A 651 1.47 -60.48 -22.36
N ARG A 652 2.11 -60.66 -21.18
CA ARG A 652 2.85 -61.85 -20.67
C ARG A 652 4.19 -62.18 -21.39
N VAL A 653 5.20 -62.78 -20.75
CA VAL A 653 5.26 -63.92 -19.80
C VAL A 653 6.47 -63.79 -18.84
N GLN A 654 6.38 -64.39 -17.64
CA GLN A 654 7.40 -64.83 -16.64
C GLN A 654 8.86 -64.29 -16.70
N GLY A 655 9.55 -64.07 -15.58
CA GLY A 655 9.22 -64.31 -14.16
C GLY A 655 10.50 -64.57 -13.31
N GLY A 656 10.38 -64.60 -11.97
CA GLY A 656 11.52 -64.92 -11.08
C GLY A 656 11.21 -64.66 -9.60
N PHE A 657 11.40 -65.67 -8.74
CA PHE A 657 11.16 -65.60 -7.29
C PHE A 657 12.36 -65.00 -6.52
N GLY A 658 12.09 -64.36 -5.37
CA GLY A 658 13.11 -63.95 -4.40
C GLY A 658 12.51 -63.37 -3.12
N LEU A 659 12.21 -64.22 -2.13
CA LEU A 659 11.75 -63.80 -0.80
C LEU A 659 12.88 -63.90 0.24
N GLY A 660 12.95 -62.94 1.17
CA GLY A 660 13.84 -62.94 2.33
C GLY A 660 13.44 -61.88 3.36
N PHE A 661 13.49 -62.21 4.66
CA PHE A 661 13.06 -61.38 5.81
C PHE A 661 14.06 -61.55 6.98
N SER A 662 13.86 -60.80 8.09
CA SER A 662 14.74 -60.66 9.29
C SER A 662 15.80 -59.54 9.13
N GLU A 663 15.92 -58.50 9.97
CA GLU A 663 16.18 -58.42 11.44
C GLU A 663 17.54 -59.08 11.82
N THR A 664 18.49 -58.46 12.54
CA THR A 664 18.53 -57.22 13.39
C THR A 664 19.76 -56.30 13.00
N ASP A 665 20.44 -55.40 13.74
CA ASP A 665 20.47 -55.06 15.19
C ASP A 665 21.10 -53.69 15.61
N ILE A 666 20.72 -53.24 16.83
CA ILE A 666 21.35 -52.43 17.90
C ILE A 666 22.31 -51.19 17.70
N ALA A 667 21.97 -50.13 18.47
CA ALA A 667 22.78 -49.03 19.06
C ALA A 667 23.39 -47.93 18.14
N ARG A 668 23.33 -46.63 18.50
CA ARG A 668 23.75 -46.02 19.80
C ARG A 668 22.85 -44.91 20.37
N LEU A 669 22.98 -44.72 21.69
CA LEU A 669 22.17 -43.86 22.55
C LEU A 669 22.41 -42.35 22.37
N ARG A 670 21.35 -41.56 22.60
CA ARG A 670 21.35 -40.48 23.63
C ARG A 670 20.01 -40.37 24.37
N THR A 671 19.97 -41.02 25.53
CA THR A 671 19.11 -40.79 26.72
C THR A 671 19.36 -39.37 27.30
N VAL A 672 18.61 -38.71 28.21
CA VAL A 672 17.40 -38.90 29.09
C VAL A 672 17.26 -37.49 29.77
N THR A 673 16.16 -36.83 30.21
CA THR A 673 14.67 -36.91 30.36
C THR A 673 14.22 -35.50 30.85
N SER A 674 12.97 -35.06 31.08
CA SER A 674 11.53 -35.30 30.75
C SER A 674 10.76 -34.17 31.53
N SER A 675 9.46 -34.08 31.86
CA SER A 675 8.10 -34.64 31.59
C SER A 675 7.10 -33.61 32.22
N THR A 676 5.75 -33.67 32.23
CA THR A 676 4.72 -34.67 31.89
C THR A 676 3.40 -33.96 31.57
N ALA A 677 2.53 -34.59 30.75
CA ALA A 677 1.07 -34.40 30.65
C ALA A 677 0.50 -33.00 30.28
N GLY A 678 -0.49 -32.84 29.41
CA GLY A 678 -1.12 -33.81 28.49
C GLY A 678 -2.63 -33.96 28.69
N THR A 679 -3.42 -33.27 27.85
CA THR A 679 -4.84 -33.58 27.60
C THR A 679 -5.08 -33.51 26.09
N THR A 680 -5.85 -34.46 25.55
CA THR A 680 -5.89 -34.74 24.10
C THR A 680 -7.07 -34.07 23.39
N LEU A 681 -6.79 -33.35 22.30
CA LEU A 681 -7.71 -33.20 21.16
C LEU A 681 -6.94 -33.39 19.85
N SER A 682 -7.50 -34.17 18.94
CA SER A 682 -6.82 -34.63 17.73
C SER A 682 -7.01 -33.64 16.58
N GLY A 683 -5.91 -33.11 16.05
CA GLY A 683 -5.89 -32.30 14.82
C GLY A 683 -4.57 -32.52 14.08
N SER A 684 -4.64 -32.92 12.80
CA SER A 684 -3.47 -33.25 12.00
C SER A 684 -2.76 -32.00 11.49
N THR A 685 -1.77 -31.51 12.24
CA THR A 685 -0.88 -30.43 11.79
C THR A 685 0.16 -30.98 10.80
N LEU A 686 0.08 -30.57 9.53
CA LEU A 686 1.23 -30.64 8.64
C LEU A 686 2.31 -29.69 9.15
N GLY A 687 3.46 -30.25 9.54
CA GLY A 687 4.59 -29.51 10.07
C GLY A 687 5.58 -29.13 8.98
N ASP A 688 5.34 -27.99 8.33
CA ASP A 688 6.32 -27.30 7.50
C ASP A 688 6.66 -25.93 8.11
N ALA A 689 7.89 -25.46 7.89
CA ALA A 689 8.39 -24.23 8.49
C ALA A 689 7.67 -22.97 7.93
N PRO A 690 7.46 -21.92 8.74
CA PRO A 690 6.87 -20.67 8.24
C PRO A 690 7.79 -20.05 7.18
N SER A 691 7.26 -19.82 5.98
CA SER A 691 8.00 -19.25 4.86
C SER A 691 8.53 -17.86 5.18
N THR A 692 9.83 -17.65 5.01
CA THR A 692 10.51 -16.36 5.15
C THR A 692 10.28 -15.48 3.92
N ALA A 693 9.02 -15.12 3.69
CA ALA A 693 8.57 -14.27 2.58
C ALA A 693 8.90 -12.79 2.84
N PHE A 694 10.19 -12.46 2.91
CA PHE A 694 10.67 -11.09 3.03
C PHE A 694 10.39 -10.27 1.76
N THR A 695 10.21 -8.96 1.92
CA THR A 695 10.09 -8.01 0.82
C THR A 695 11.42 -7.88 0.08
N THR A 696 11.60 -8.71 -0.95
CA THR A 696 12.79 -8.88 -1.81
C THR A 696 14.09 -9.26 -1.11
N PRO A 697 14.45 -10.55 -1.16
CA PRO A 697 15.81 -10.98 -1.42
C PRO A 697 15.93 -11.53 -2.85
N ASP A 698 16.70 -10.84 -3.70
CA ASP A 698 17.31 -11.45 -4.89
C ASP A 698 18.61 -10.68 -5.19
N LEU A 699 19.58 -10.82 -4.28
CA LEU A 699 20.84 -10.09 -4.33
C LEU A 699 21.76 -10.71 -5.38
N GLY A 700 21.90 -10.05 -6.53
CA GLY A 700 22.68 -10.54 -7.67
C GLY A 700 24.16 -10.76 -7.33
N SER A 701 24.53 -12.00 -6.99
CA SER A 701 25.90 -12.39 -6.66
C SER A 701 26.24 -13.79 -7.20
N LEU A 702 26.58 -13.83 -8.49
CA LEU A 702 27.25 -14.98 -9.14
C LEU A 702 28.52 -14.50 -9.86
N THR A 703 29.45 -13.95 -9.08
CA THR A 703 30.75 -13.44 -9.55
C THR A 703 31.92 -13.98 -8.72
N SER A 704 32.10 -15.30 -8.74
CA SER A 704 33.35 -15.94 -8.32
C SER A 704 34.19 -16.30 -9.57
N PRO A 705 35.39 -15.75 -9.75
CA PRO A 705 36.22 -16.05 -10.92
C PRO A 705 36.98 -17.37 -10.73
N ASN A 706 36.77 -18.35 -11.61
CA ASN A 706 37.65 -19.52 -11.68
C ASN A 706 37.79 -20.02 -13.13
N PRO A 707 38.87 -19.65 -13.86
CA PRO A 707 39.05 -20.02 -15.25
C PRO A 707 39.78 -21.36 -15.38
N ASN A 708 39.04 -22.46 -15.55
CA ASN A 708 39.41 -23.63 -16.39
C ASN A 708 38.49 -24.84 -16.13
N GLN A 709 37.51 -25.05 -17.01
CA GLN A 709 37.14 -26.35 -17.59
C GLN A 709 36.02 -26.11 -18.61
N GLY A 710 36.01 -26.86 -19.71
CA GLY A 710 34.99 -26.77 -20.74
C GLY A 710 34.52 -28.16 -21.14
N ASP A 711 33.20 -28.32 -21.21
CA ASP A 711 32.52 -29.46 -21.84
C ASP A 711 31.13 -28.97 -22.35
N PRO A 712 30.45 -29.71 -23.25
CA PRO A 712 29.64 -29.07 -24.28
C PRO A 712 28.13 -28.94 -23.99
N SER A 713 27.56 -27.89 -24.58
CA SER A 713 26.18 -27.79 -25.08
C SER A 713 25.05 -28.43 -24.24
N SER A 714 24.58 -27.71 -23.22
CA SER A 714 23.16 -27.76 -22.85
C SER A 714 22.51 -26.43 -23.26
N SER A 715 21.43 -26.50 -24.05
CA SER A 715 20.66 -25.32 -24.46
C SER A 715 19.72 -24.90 -23.33
N SER A 716 20.27 -24.31 -22.27
CA SER A 716 19.50 -23.72 -21.19
C SER A 716 18.61 -22.61 -21.75
N SER A 717 17.30 -22.85 -21.81
CA SER A 717 16.30 -21.83 -22.10
C SER A 717 16.30 -20.81 -20.96
N ALA A 718 17.01 -19.69 -21.15
CA ALA A 718 17.05 -18.62 -20.18
C ALA A 718 15.61 -18.19 -19.83
N PRO A 719 15.24 -18.12 -18.54
CA PRO A 719 13.87 -17.80 -18.16
C PRO A 719 13.53 -16.42 -18.71
N SER A 720 12.47 -16.34 -19.50
CA SER A 720 12.08 -15.09 -20.18
C SER A 720 11.93 -13.97 -19.16
N THR A 721 12.61 -12.85 -19.41
CA THR A 721 12.60 -11.70 -18.50
C THR A 721 11.18 -11.18 -18.35
N LEU A 722 10.77 -10.91 -17.09
CA LEU A 722 9.48 -10.31 -16.78
C LEU A 722 9.38 -8.99 -17.56
N GLN A 723 8.44 -8.92 -18.49
CA GLN A 723 8.14 -7.68 -19.20
C GLN A 723 7.31 -6.80 -18.25
N PRO A 724 7.82 -5.63 -17.86
CA PRO A 724 7.09 -4.73 -16.98
C PRO A 724 5.90 -4.10 -17.71
N VAL A 725 5.01 -3.50 -16.94
CA VAL A 725 3.95 -2.63 -17.45
C VAL A 725 4.54 -1.51 -18.34
N THR A 726 3.83 -1.17 -19.40
CA THR A 726 4.24 -0.12 -20.36
C THR A 726 3.08 0.85 -20.61
N ALA A 727 3.39 2.07 -21.03
CA ALA A 727 2.41 3.12 -21.26
C ALA A 727 1.69 2.93 -22.59
N MET A 728 0.36 2.85 -22.54
CA MET A 728 -0.52 2.90 -23.70
C MET A 728 -0.68 4.33 -24.23
N ILE A 729 -1.35 4.48 -25.38
CA ILE A 729 -1.75 5.79 -25.91
C ILE A 729 -2.57 6.55 -24.85
N THR A 730 -1.95 7.62 -24.36
CA THR A 730 -2.39 8.47 -23.24
C THR A 730 -2.65 9.87 -23.76
N SER A 731 -3.66 10.56 -23.23
CA SER A 731 -3.94 11.95 -23.61
C SER A 731 -3.07 12.96 -22.86
N ASP A 732 -2.82 14.11 -23.49
CA ASP A 732 -2.09 15.25 -22.93
C ASP A 732 -2.58 15.66 -21.53
N ALA A 733 -3.87 15.51 -21.24
CA ALA A 733 -4.47 15.83 -19.96
C ALA A 733 -3.93 14.97 -18.80
N GLU A 734 -3.58 13.70 -19.07
CA GLU A 734 -3.00 12.78 -18.08
C GLU A 734 -1.47 12.95 -18.02
N LEU A 735 -0.82 13.10 -19.19
CA LEU A 735 0.63 13.33 -19.27
C LEU A 735 1.04 14.65 -18.57
N GLN A 736 0.18 15.68 -18.64
CA GLN A 736 0.28 16.91 -17.86
C GLN A 736 0.32 16.63 -16.35
N LEU A 737 -0.42 15.63 -15.86
CA LEU A 737 -0.45 15.23 -14.45
C LEU A 737 0.67 14.24 -14.07
N GLY A 738 1.53 13.86 -15.00
CA GLY A 738 2.54 12.82 -14.78
C GLY A 738 1.96 11.40 -14.73
N LEU A 739 0.75 11.20 -15.26
CA LEU A 739 0.08 9.91 -15.35
C LEU A 739 0.11 9.39 -16.78
N ALA A 740 0.23 8.08 -16.95
CA ALA A 740 0.01 7.40 -18.22
C ALA A 740 -0.89 6.19 -18.04
N LYS A 741 -1.73 5.93 -19.04
CA LYS A 741 -2.62 4.78 -19.07
C LYS A 741 -1.81 3.51 -19.31
N VAL A 742 -2.13 2.44 -18.58
CA VAL A 742 -1.44 1.14 -18.63
C VAL A 742 -2.39 -0.02 -18.93
N ALA A 743 -3.70 0.16 -18.71
CA ALA A 743 -4.74 -0.75 -19.18
C ALA A 743 -5.98 0.04 -19.64
N GLU A 744 -6.66 -0.47 -20.66
CA GLU A 744 -8.04 -0.10 -21.02
C GLU A 744 -9.00 -1.12 -20.40
N PRO A 745 -10.26 -0.75 -20.12
CA PRO A 745 -11.24 -1.71 -19.62
C PRO A 745 -11.86 -2.53 -20.75
N ASP A 746 -11.85 -3.86 -20.62
CA ASP A 746 -12.65 -4.75 -21.45
C ASP A 746 -14.05 -4.95 -20.81
N VAL A 747 -15.11 -4.67 -21.57
CA VAL A 747 -16.50 -4.79 -21.12
C VAL A 747 -16.95 -6.25 -21.02
N ASP A 748 -16.50 -7.13 -21.91
CA ASP A 748 -16.86 -8.55 -21.90
C ASP A 748 -16.10 -9.29 -20.79
N ALA A 749 -14.85 -8.87 -20.52
CA ALA A 749 -14.12 -9.27 -19.31
C ALA A 749 -14.84 -8.78 -18.04
N PHE A 750 -15.27 -7.50 -17.98
CA PHE A 750 -16.06 -6.98 -16.86
C PHE A 750 -17.35 -7.78 -16.62
N MET A 751 -18.10 -8.10 -17.68
CA MET A 751 -19.33 -8.89 -17.58
C MET A 751 -19.04 -10.31 -17.04
N SER A 752 -17.91 -10.89 -17.45
CA SER A 752 -17.41 -12.16 -16.90
C SER A 752 -17.14 -12.05 -15.39
N TYR A 753 -16.46 -11.00 -14.91
CA TYR A 753 -16.27 -10.77 -13.47
C TYR A 753 -17.56 -10.43 -12.73
N ALA A 754 -18.51 -9.75 -13.38
CA ALA A 754 -19.82 -9.44 -12.81
C ALA A 754 -20.61 -10.73 -12.49
N ALA A 755 -20.52 -11.74 -13.35
CA ALA A 755 -21.10 -13.07 -13.12
C ALA A 755 -20.45 -13.82 -11.94
N LEU A 756 -19.17 -13.59 -11.64
CA LEU A 756 -18.48 -14.20 -10.49
C LEU A 756 -18.87 -13.58 -9.14
N VAL A 757 -19.32 -12.31 -9.11
CA VAL A 757 -19.54 -11.57 -7.85
C VAL A 757 -20.58 -12.20 -6.91
N PRO A 758 -21.75 -12.72 -7.36
CA PRO A 758 -22.71 -13.39 -6.47
C PRO A 758 -22.12 -14.61 -5.78
N GLU A 759 -21.40 -15.46 -6.52
CA GLU A 759 -20.78 -16.68 -5.98
C GLU A 759 -19.60 -16.36 -5.08
N TYR A 760 -18.75 -15.39 -5.46
CA TYR A 760 -17.72 -14.84 -4.59
C TYR A 760 -18.29 -14.39 -3.24
N CYS A 761 -19.41 -13.64 -3.25
CA CYS A 761 -20.07 -13.18 -2.03
C CYS A 761 -20.71 -14.33 -1.22
N ARG A 762 -21.19 -15.39 -1.89
CA ARG A 762 -21.70 -16.60 -1.22
C ARG A 762 -20.57 -17.31 -0.47
N LEU A 763 -19.45 -17.56 -1.15
CA LEU A 763 -18.28 -18.24 -0.61
C LEU A 763 -17.60 -17.43 0.50
N GLU A 764 -17.40 -16.12 0.29
CA GLU A 764 -17.00 -15.17 1.33
C GLU A 764 -17.91 -15.28 2.56
N GLY A 765 -19.23 -15.34 2.34
CA GLY A 765 -20.24 -15.51 3.38
C GLY A 765 -20.21 -16.85 4.11
N LEU A 766 -19.61 -17.91 3.55
CA LEU A 766 -19.36 -19.18 4.27
C LEU A 766 -18.13 -19.05 5.18
N LEU A 767 -17.06 -18.40 4.70
CA LEU A 767 -15.83 -18.15 5.45
C LEU A 767 -16.09 -17.24 6.66
N ILE A 768 -16.78 -16.11 6.46
CA ILE A 768 -17.15 -15.18 7.53
C ILE A 768 -18.02 -15.86 8.60
N LYS A 769 -18.81 -16.88 8.24
CA LYS A 769 -19.67 -17.62 9.18
C LYS A 769 -19.00 -18.88 9.76
N ALA A 770 -17.74 -19.15 9.42
CA ALA A 770 -17.01 -20.36 9.80
C ALA A 770 -17.77 -21.68 9.48
N ILE A 771 -18.42 -21.74 8.32
CA ILE A 771 -19.24 -22.90 7.89
C ILE A 771 -18.39 -23.99 7.21
N VAL A 772 -17.17 -23.67 6.73
CA VAL A 772 -16.38 -24.53 5.81
C VAL A 772 -14.90 -24.69 6.13
#